data_AF-A0A4Y2VFJ4-F1
#
_entry.id   AF-A0A4Y2VFJ4-F1
#
_cell.length_a   1.000
_cell.length_b   1.000
_cell.length_c   1.000
_cell.angle_alpha   90.00
_cell.angle_beta   90.00
_cell.angle_gamma   90.00
#
_symmetry.space_group_name_H-M   'P 1'
#
loop_
_entity.id
_entity.type
_entity.pdbx_description
1 polymer ?
#
loop_
_entity_poly.entity_id
_entity_poly.type
_entity_poly.pdbx_seq_one_letter_code
_entity_poly.pdbx_strand_id
1 'polypeptide(L)'
;MFDNIQTEIRSLESLNVLKETYQNLLCPLLLKCLPPDLVLEYNKSMKSDKYEINELVDFLSIQLKAKERSLMYASPVSSKKEKYSYPRYDSSSEKINNSRCFSSKRFSSSDLISSEVKTKTNACIFCNEFHAVGDCNYALSLSLEQRKKILSKKAACFICAKPFHLAKFCKSKIVCTLCGKRHLSILCNQDNSVLKNNTHLNENKDDNNLLNENFTLANNLCSSEVYLQTLIVSVENNDLKHYVRSIIDLGSQRSYVSKYVADVMKLKCVGEQTVTHGLFGGLKRRENHKKYSIELRNTENNFSCNVEVMDQNKICTSLPKLKDPKNIEELKQLGIFASDICLNENLCLYENDPKEIHILLGADTAARLFTGEIKNLSPDLIAMNTKLGWTVIGRSRITENDSSSTLMSLLVNDVNISDLWRLDTLNINDPAENQSRKELEEAAKEHFERSVKRDNEGRYIVSLPWIHDHPPLPDGRKIAEQRLNSCIKALERAEKLVDYDDVFQDWQKEGIIEEVDPMQEIKQGQHFLPHHPVFKENSTTKVRPVFDGSAKERNTPSINDCLEKGPNLVELIPSLMNRFRVGKYGVIADIKKAFLQIGLQERDIPYLRFLWKDRGREGNIKILQHKRVVFGISSSPFLLGATLELHLKNAPDHLKETAQQLMRSFYVDNCVFSVNTKKELARFISESQALLSTAKFELRGWEHSPTEDKIEERQEDLKVPVLGLLWNLPKDTMSLDMKGLIKEDKGPTTKRKILSTVHRIFDPIGFSCPVTLEPKCLLQECWKLGLSWDAELPLLITERFERWKMKLPKLNALQIPRYVREDFAEDSKLSIHVFCDTSQSAYATCIFLRAESADNTSCQLIQARNRVAPLKKISIPRLELLSCTIGARLAKATISELGLEKIPIFYWSDSMNALYWIKRNENWATFVYNRVLEIRKLTNPEDWRHISGTLNPADLPSRGSNAEELVKSLWWEGPNWLRRPIEDWPVSETIPDFDVVNSEKRKTIVSVTNTTTEQLEYFSKVSSFRKMTRITAWIFRFYKNAKTQKKEKKGGTLDLEEVEATEKFILKQVQSQCFSGNEKLNLQTFLDSDGLLRVKTKISQRSDIPTFRFPILLPSKHAVIGKLIFEKHVELSHAGIQILMSSLRENYWILKSRKTIRQVIRTCVICQRFASRPLEVVSAPLPEDRVRDAYVFEVVGVDLCGPLYLKNKKKMLGCTFYMCSLSCSSH
;
A
#
# COMPACT_ATOMS: atom_id res chain seq x y z
N MET A 1 -9.04 12.23 -25.52
CA MET A 1 -8.78 13.65 -25.88
C MET A 1 -9.99 14.24 -26.59
N PHE A 2 -10.41 13.64 -27.70
CA PHE A 2 -11.62 14.01 -28.45
C PHE A 2 -12.85 14.24 -27.55
N ASP A 3 -13.11 13.31 -26.63
CA ASP A 3 -14.28 13.35 -25.74
C ASP A 3 -14.25 14.54 -24.79
N ASN A 4 -13.07 14.98 -24.36
CA ASN A 4 -12.88 16.18 -23.54
C ASN A 4 -13.15 17.43 -24.39
N ILE A 5 -12.66 17.48 -25.62
CA ILE A 5 -12.94 18.58 -26.56
C ILE A 5 -14.45 18.66 -26.83
N GLN A 6 -15.10 17.53 -27.11
CA GLN A 6 -16.55 17.51 -27.36
C GLN A 6 -17.37 17.79 -26.09
N THR A 7 -16.88 17.41 -24.91
CA THR A 7 -17.53 17.74 -23.62
C THR A 7 -17.39 19.22 -23.26
N GLU A 8 -16.24 19.84 -23.52
CA GLU A 8 -16.03 21.28 -23.32
C GLU A 8 -16.75 22.12 -24.39
N ILE A 9 -16.79 21.69 -25.66
CA ILE A 9 -17.63 22.32 -26.69
C ILE A 9 -19.12 22.20 -26.30
N ARG A 10 -19.58 21.01 -25.89
CA ARG A 10 -20.94 20.84 -25.34
C ARG A 10 -21.17 21.65 -24.06
N SER A 11 -20.10 22.02 -23.35
CA SER A 11 -20.17 22.92 -22.18
C SER A 11 -20.18 24.40 -22.56
N LEU A 12 -19.61 24.79 -23.70
CA LEU A 12 -19.78 26.12 -24.31
C LEU A 12 -21.15 26.28 -24.98
N GLU A 13 -21.62 25.23 -25.64
CA GLU A 13 -23.01 25.03 -26.09
C GLU A 13 -23.97 24.83 -24.90
N SER A 14 -23.48 24.54 -23.68
CA SER A 14 -24.25 24.66 -22.43
C SER A 14 -24.13 25.99 -21.75
N LEU A 15 -23.27 26.83 -22.31
CA LEU A 15 -22.96 28.10 -21.74
C LEU A 15 -23.15 29.25 -22.77
N ASN A 16 -24.22 29.12 -23.60
CA ASN A 16 -24.86 30.10 -24.52
C ASN A 16 -23.84 30.90 -25.33
N VAL A 17 -22.76 30.22 -25.69
CA VAL A 17 -21.67 30.74 -26.50
C VAL A 17 -21.69 29.90 -27.76
N LEU A 18 -22.16 30.51 -28.84
CA LEU A 18 -22.04 29.95 -30.18
C LEU A 18 -20.56 29.67 -30.45
N LYS A 19 -20.22 28.42 -30.75
CA LYS A 19 -18.85 27.92 -30.90
C LYS A 19 -18.07 28.64 -32.00
N GLU A 20 -18.78 29.15 -33.01
CA GLU A 20 -18.22 29.99 -34.08
C GLU A 20 -17.60 31.28 -33.50
N THR A 21 -18.13 31.82 -32.40
CA THR A 21 -17.68 33.08 -31.74
C THR A 21 -16.21 33.05 -31.32
N TYR A 22 -15.65 31.86 -31.08
CA TYR A 22 -14.26 31.69 -30.65
C TYR A 22 -13.46 30.75 -31.58
N GLN A 23 -14.01 30.29 -32.71
CA GLN A 23 -13.36 29.26 -33.54
C GLN A 23 -11.99 29.71 -34.09
N ASN A 24 -11.87 30.97 -34.51
CA ASN A 24 -10.62 31.56 -35.01
C ASN A 24 -9.49 31.57 -33.96
N LEU A 25 -9.81 31.42 -32.67
CA LEU A 25 -8.84 31.31 -31.57
C LEU A 25 -8.69 29.85 -31.09
N LEU A 26 -9.78 29.11 -31.01
CA LEU A 26 -9.81 27.73 -30.52
C LEU A 26 -9.17 26.76 -31.51
N CYS A 27 -9.48 26.83 -32.80
CA CYS A 27 -8.98 25.87 -33.78
C CYS A 27 -7.44 25.88 -33.87
N PRO A 28 -6.73 27.04 -33.96
CA PRO A 28 -5.27 27.05 -33.94
C PRO A 28 -4.65 26.53 -32.63
N LEU A 29 -5.33 26.68 -31.48
CA LEU A 29 -4.88 26.15 -30.20
C LEU A 29 -5.10 24.62 -30.10
N LEU A 30 -6.23 24.12 -30.61
CA LEU A 30 -6.52 22.68 -30.68
C LEU A 30 -5.57 21.97 -31.65
N LEU A 31 -5.30 22.56 -32.82
CA LEU A 31 -4.33 22.03 -33.79
C LEU A 31 -2.91 21.98 -33.20
N LYS A 32 -2.48 22.99 -32.43
CA LYS A 32 -1.20 22.95 -31.69
C LYS A 32 -1.10 21.87 -30.61
N CYS A 33 -2.22 21.26 -30.21
CA CYS A 33 -2.27 20.15 -29.27
C CYS A 33 -2.40 18.77 -29.94
N LEU A 34 -2.50 18.72 -31.27
CA LEU A 34 -2.63 17.48 -32.06
C LEU A 34 -1.28 17.10 -32.71
N PRO A 35 -1.06 15.81 -33.03
CA PRO A 35 0.15 15.38 -33.74
C PRO A 35 0.29 16.06 -35.11
N PRO A 36 1.53 16.40 -35.57
CA PRO A 36 1.74 17.12 -36.81
C PRO A 36 1.10 16.46 -38.04
N ASP A 37 1.15 15.13 -38.13
CA ASP A 37 0.62 14.36 -39.26
C ASP A 37 -0.91 14.45 -39.33
N LEU A 38 -1.57 14.42 -38.17
CA LEU A 38 -3.03 14.55 -38.06
C LEU A 38 -3.49 15.98 -38.39
N VAL A 39 -2.68 16.98 -38.05
CA VAL A 39 -2.87 18.38 -38.45
C VAL A 39 -2.67 18.54 -39.97
N LEU A 40 -1.66 17.87 -40.55
CA LEU A 40 -1.41 17.87 -41.99
C LEU A 40 -2.58 17.24 -42.76
N GLU A 41 -3.10 16.10 -42.31
CA GLU A 41 -4.28 15.46 -42.91
C GLU A 41 -5.54 16.32 -42.78
N TYR A 42 -5.77 16.97 -41.62
CA TYR A 42 -6.90 17.88 -41.47
C TYR A 42 -6.82 19.03 -42.48
N ASN A 43 -5.68 19.72 -42.58
CA ASN A 43 -5.48 20.80 -43.55
C ASN A 43 -5.68 20.34 -45.01
N LYS A 44 -5.24 19.13 -45.37
CA LYS A 44 -5.51 18.53 -46.69
C LYS A 44 -6.99 18.24 -46.95
N SER A 45 -7.81 18.10 -45.91
CA SER A 45 -9.25 17.79 -46.00
C SER A 45 -10.16 19.03 -45.98
N MET A 46 -9.62 20.21 -45.68
CA MET A 46 -10.39 21.45 -45.61
C MET A 46 -10.88 21.91 -46.99
N LYS A 47 -12.07 22.53 -47.03
CA LYS A 47 -12.71 23.04 -48.25
C LYS A 47 -12.76 24.57 -48.33
N SER A 48 -12.22 25.27 -47.33
CA SER A 48 -12.09 26.73 -47.32
C SER A 48 -10.88 27.16 -46.47
N ASP A 49 -10.38 28.37 -46.67
CA ASP A 49 -9.23 28.92 -45.92
C ASP A 49 -9.56 29.35 -44.46
N LYS A 50 -10.68 28.87 -43.89
CA LYS A 50 -11.12 29.25 -42.54
C LYS A 50 -11.38 28.02 -41.67
N TYR A 51 -10.73 27.99 -40.52
CA TYR A 51 -10.79 26.88 -39.55
C TYR A 51 -12.12 26.84 -38.79
N GLU A 52 -13.11 26.15 -39.33
CA GLU A 52 -14.37 25.92 -38.62
C GLU A 52 -14.26 24.79 -37.59
N ILE A 53 -14.74 25.06 -36.37
CA ILE A 53 -14.58 24.13 -35.25
C ILE A 53 -15.44 22.86 -35.39
N ASN A 54 -16.50 22.92 -36.20
CA ASN A 54 -17.32 21.75 -36.55
C ASN A 54 -16.54 20.78 -37.44
N GLU A 55 -15.93 21.27 -38.54
CA GLU A 55 -15.14 20.43 -39.46
C GLU A 55 -13.96 19.75 -38.74
N LEU A 56 -13.29 20.45 -37.82
CA LEU A 56 -12.21 19.87 -37.02
C LEU A 56 -12.71 18.75 -36.08
N VAL A 57 -13.86 18.93 -35.43
CA VAL A 57 -14.45 17.90 -34.57
C VAL A 57 -14.93 16.69 -35.40
N ASP A 58 -15.58 16.93 -36.54
CA ASP A 58 -16.07 15.83 -37.37
C ASP A 58 -14.92 15.03 -38.00
N PHE A 59 -13.87 15.69 -38.49
CA PHE A 59 -12.62 15.06 -38.94
C PHE A 59 -12.00 14.19 -37.84
N LEU A 60 -11.82 14.72 -36.62
CA LEU A 60 -11.29 13.95 -35.49
C LEU A 60 -12.18 12.74 -35.14
N SER A 61 -13.50 12.86 -35.29
CA SER A 61 -14.43 11.75 -35.06
C SER A 61 -14.31 10.66 -36.14
N ILE A 62 -14.03 11.03 -37.38
CA ILE A 62 -13.82 10.10 -38.50
C ILE A 62 -12.50 9.35 -38.31
N GLN A 63 -11.43 10.07 -37.97
CA GLN A 63 -10.11 9.48 -37.70
C GLN A 63 -10.13 8.51 -36.51
N LEU A 64 -10.85 8.83 -35.43
CA LEU A 64 -11.06 7.90 -34.31
C LEU A 64 -11.76 6.60 -34.77
N LYS A 65 -12.91 6.72 -35.45
CA LYS A 65 -13.68 5.56 -35.94
C LYS A 65 -12.90 4.74 -36.97
N ALA A 66 -12.06 5.37 -37.79
CA ALA A 66 -11.16 4.69 -38.71
C ALA A 66 -10.11 3.88 -37.94
N LYS A 67 -9.43 4.50 -36.96
CA LYS A 67 -8.40 3.84 -36.14
C LYS A 67 -8.96 2.72 -35.27
N GLU A 68 -10.15 2.89 -34.70
CA GLU A 68 -10.88 1.83 -33.97
C GLU A 68 -11.18 0.62 -34.87
N ARG A 69 -11.63 0.85 -36.11
CA ARG A 69 -11.85 -0.21 -37.10
C ARG A 69 -10.54 -0.91 -37.47
N SER A 70 -9.47 -0.15 -37.76
CA SER A 70 -8.15 -0.72 -38.04
C SER A 70 -7.64 -1.60 -36.89
N LEU A 71 -7.84 -1.20 -35.64
CA LEU A 71 -7.50 -1.99 -34.46
C LEU A 71 -8.34 -3.28 -34.36
N MET A 72 -9.63 -3.25 -34.71
CA MET A 72 -10.46 -4.46 -34.75
C MET A 72 -10.03 -5.47 -35.82
N TYR A 73 -9.42 -5.03 -36.92
CA TYR A 73 -8.84 -5.91 -37.95
C TYR A 73 -7.40 -6.37 -37.64
N ALA A 74 -6.73 -5.79 -36.64
CA ALA A 74 -5.32 -6.04 -36.33
C ALA A 74 -5.08 -7.13 -35.25
N SER A 75 -6.13 -7.73 -34.70
CA SER A 75 -6.01 -8.79 -33.68
C SER A 75 -6.36 -10.17 -34.27
N PRO A 76 -5.48 -11.19 -34.16
CA PRO A 76 -5.77 -12.56 -34.60
C PRO A 76 -6.98 -13.20 -33.90
N VAL A 77 -7.66 -14.09 -34.62
CA VAL A 77 -8.87 -14.75 -34.14
C VAL A 77 -8.57 -15.79 -33.05
N SER A 78 -9.13 -15.59 -31.86
CA SER A 78 -9.38 -16.65 -30.88
C SER A 78 -10.82 -16.56 -30.42
N SER A 79 -11.55 -17.69 -30.43
CA SER A 79 -13.01 -17.68 -30.34
C SER A 79 -13.55 -18.35 -29.08
N LYS A 80 -14.36 -17.61 -28.32
CA LYS A 80 -15.39 -18.17 -27.44
C LYS A 80 -16.59 -17.22 -27.37
N LYS A 81 -17.76 -17.74 -27.72
CA LYS A 81 -19.03 -17.03 -27.64
C LYS A 81 -19.60 -17.23 -26.24
N GLU A 82 -20.03 -16.17 -25.58
CA GLU A 82 -21.08 -16.27 -24.58
C GLU A 82 -22.04 -15.08 -24.70
N LYS A 83 -23.34 -15.35 -24.52
CA LYS A 83 -24.42 -14.43 -24.89
C LYS A 83 -24.93 -13.70 -23.66
N TYR A 84 -24.76 -12.37 -23.61
CA TYR A 84 -25.60 -11.52 -22.76
C TYR A 84 -26.76 -10.95 -23.58
N SER A 85 -27.97 -11.43 -23.27
CA SER A 85 -29.22 -10.90 -23.83
C SER A 85 -29.60 -9.58 -23.16
N TYR A 86 -29.59 -8.50 -23.94
CA TYR A 86 -30.25 -7.25 -23.56
C TYR A 86 -31.78 -7.47 -23.43
N PRO A 87 -32.44 -6.73 -22.53
CA PRO A 87 -33.33 -5.67 -23.04
C PRO A 87 -32.70 -4.28 -23.08
N ARG A 88 -32.62 -3.78 -24.32
CA ARG A 88 -32.80 -2.38 -24.69
C ARG A 88 -34.27 -1.99 -24.37
N TYR A 89 -34.73 -0.74 -24.31
CA TYR A 89 -34.20 0.57 -24.70
C TYR A 89 -35.08 1.62 -23.95
N ASP A 90 -34.86 2.94 -23.92
CA ASP A 90 -33.67 3.82 -23.98
C ASP A 90 -34.17 5.27 -24.00
N SER A 91 -33.28 6.23 -23.79
CA SER A 91 -33.43 7.65 -24.14
C SER A 91 -34.49 8.43 -23.31
N SER A 92 -34.58 9.76 -23.39
CA SER A 92 -33.77 10.67 -24.22
C SER A 92 -33.26 11.85 -23.40
N SER A 93 -31.93 11.88 -23.24
CA SER A 93 -31.08 13.00 -23.68
C SER A 93 -31.53 14.46 -23.47
N GLU A 94 -30.65 15.22 -22.78
CA GLU A 94 -30.12 16.51 -23.29
C GLU A 94 -31.07 17.74 -23.30
N LYS A 95 -30.63 19.02 -23.29
CA LYS A 95 -29.32 19.69 -23.03
C LYS A 95 -29.64 21.15 -22.53
N ILE A 96 -29.00 21.71 -21.48
CA ILE A 96 -27.73 22.50 -21.51
C ILE A 96 -27.96 23.96 -22.06
N ASN A 97 -27.93 25.05 -21.24
CA ASN A 97 -27.67 26.49 -21.61
C ASN A 97 -27.68 27.61 -20.48
N ASN A 98 -26.90 28.71 -20.67
CA ASN A 98 -26.35 29.74 -19.71
C ASN A 98 -27.22 30.98 -19.28
N SER A 99 -26.77 32.01 -18.51
CA SER A 99 -25.51 32.84 -18.55
C SER A 99 -24.86 33.33 -17.24
N ARG A 100 -23.50 33.31 -17.22
CA ARG A 100 -22.48 34.23 -16.62
C ARG A 100 -23.00 35.29 -15.62
N CYS A 101 -22.41 35.58 -14.45
CA CYS A 101 -21.26 35.06 -13.68
C CYS A 101 -21.44 35.51 -12.18
N PHE A 102 -20.51 35.57 -11.21
CA PHE A 102 -19.04 35.57 -11.16
C PHE A 102 -18.51 34.77 -9.93
N SER A 103 -17.69 33.75 -10.19
CA SER A 103 -16.41 33.46 -9.50
C SER A 103 -16.29 33.49 -7.96
N SER A 104 -16.55 32.36 -7.31
CA SER A 104 -15.70 31.87 -6.20
C SER A 104 -15.53 30.36 -6.31
N LYS A 105 -14.29 29.86 -6.49
CA LYS A 105 -14.07 28.46 -6.86
C LYS A 105 -14.30 27.49 -5.69
N ARG A 106 -15.19 26.52 -5.90
CA ARG A 106 -15.17 25.20 -5.25
C ARG A 106 -14.65 24.20 -6.28
N PHE A 107 -13.89 23.19 -5.86
CA PHE A 107 -13.31 22.17 -6.73
C PHE A 107 -14.29 21.01 -6.98
N SER A 108 -14.11 20.29 -8.10
CA SER A 108 -14.98 19.19 -8.51
C SER A 108 -14.44 17.84 -8.06
N SER A 109 -15.32 16.86 -7.85
CA SER A 109 -14.96 15.47 -7.53
C SER A 109 -14.18 14.77 -8.66
N SER A 110 -14.25 15.30 -9.89
CA SER A 110 -13.49 14.83 -11.06
C SER A 110 -12.01 15.23 -11.02
N ASP A 111 -11.66 16.32 -10.33
CA ASP A 111 -10.28 16.83 -10.22
C ASP A 111 -9.39 15.97 -9.29
N LEU A 112 -9.96 14.91 -8.70
CA LEU A 112 -9.34 14.06 -7.68
C LEU A 112 -8.91 12.66 -8.17
N ILE A 113 -9.17 12.32 -9.44
CA ILE A 113 -8.99 10.95 -9.96
C ILE A 113 -7.90 10.88 -11.06
N SER A 114 -7.56 12.01 -11.71
CA SER A 114 -6.50 12.11 -12.72
C SER A 114 -5.19 12.70 -12.16
N SER A 115 -4.67 12.13 -11.08
CA SER A 115 -3.32 12.43 -10.58
C SER A 115 -2.74 11.25 -9.79
N GLU A 116 -1.77 10.57 -10.39
CA GLU A 116 -0.79 9.77 -9.64
C GLU A 116 -0.16 10.63 -8.54
N VAL A 117 0.05 10.08 -7.34
CA VAL A 117 0.72 10.81 -6.24
C VAL A 117 2.24 10.78 -6.45
N LYS A 118 2.70 11.38 -7.54
CA LYS A 118 4.04 11.98 -7.61
C LYS A 118 4.01 13.21 -6.70
N THR A 119 4.79 13.19 -5.63
CA THR A 119 4.77 14.18 -4.55
C THR A 119 5.22 15.57 -5.03
N LYS A 120 4.26 16.37 -5.53
CA LYS A 120 4.51 17.79 -5.82
C LYS A 120 4.92 18.51 -4.55
N THR A 121 6.12 19.07 -4.60
CA THR A 121 6.78 19.82 -3.53
C THR A 121 5.97 21.05 -3.09
N ASN A 122 6.11 21.44 -1.82
CA ASN A 122 5.36 22.55 -1.22
C ASN A 122 5.86 23.90 -1.75
N ALA A 123 5.26 24.40 -2.83
CA ALA A 123 5.42 25.77 -3.28
C ALA A 123 4.74 26.76 -2.30
N CYS A 124 5.42 27.85 -1.96
CA CYS A 124 4.95 28.86 -1.02
C CYS A 124 3.75 29.63 -1.59
N ILE A 125 2.72 29.83 -0.78
CA ILE A 125 1.43 30.36 -1.27
C ILE A 125 1.48 31.83 -1.75
N PHE A 126 2.54 32.58 -1.45
CA PHE A 126 2.65 33.97 -1.90
C PHE A 126 3.34 34.10 -3.26
N CYS A 127 4.58 33.59 -3.39
CA CYS A 127 5.40 33.65 -4.62
C CYS A 127 5.32 32.42 -5.54
N ASN A 128 4.83 31.26 -5.06
CA ASN A 128 4.91 29.93 -5.68
C ASN A 128 6.33 29.27 -5.73
N GLU A 129 7.30 29.75 -4.94
CA GLU A 129 8.65 29.15 -4.87
C GLU A 129 8.83 28.20 -3.66
N PHE A 130 9.84 27.33 -3.69
CA PHE A 130 9.99 26.23 -2.72
C PHE A 130 10.69 26.64 -1.41
N HIS A 131 9.96 27.30 -0.52
CA HIS A 131 10.39 27.58 0.85
C HIS A 131 9.19 27.63 1.81
N ALA A 132 9.44 27.68 3.12
CA ALA A 132 8.38 27.79 4.12
C ALA A 132 7.69 29.18 4.09
N VAL A 133 6.43 29.22 4.54
CA VAL A 133 5.56 30.40 4.33
C VAL A 133 5.86 31.54 5.33
N GLY A 134 6.57 31.25 6.43
CA GLY A 134 7.04 32.29 7.35
C GLY A 134 8.11 33.18 6.74
N ASP A 135 8.95 32.60 5.89
CA ASP A 135 10.25 33.13 5.46
C ASP A 135 10.17 33.73 4.04
N CYS A 136 8.96 34.08 3.62
CA CYS A 136 8.69 34.55 2.27
C CYS A 136 9.03 36.03 2.11
N ASN A 137 10.22 36.33 1.59
CA ASN A 137 10.67 37.70 1.27
C ASN A 137 9.65 38.47 0.41
N TYR A 138 9.05 37.83 -0.60
CA TYR A 138 7.99 38.43 -1.42
C TYR A 138 6.70 38.74 -0.64
N ALA A 139 6.37 37.98 0.41
CA ALA A 139 5.25 38.33 1.28
C ALA A 139 5.65 39.44 2.26
N LEU A 140 6.88 39.43 2.79
CA LEU A 140 7.40 40.51 3.66
C LEU A 140 7.41 41.88 2.95
N SER A 141 7.63 41.93 1.63
CA SER A 141 7.56 43.17 0.84
C SER A 141 6.13 43.64 0.51
N LEU A 142 5.10 42.80 0.71
CA LEU A 142 3.70 43.16 0.52
C LEU A 142 3.07 43.72 1.80
N SER A 143 2.07 44.60 1.66
CA SER A 143 1.26 45.07 2.80
C SER A 143 0.39 43.94 3.37
N LEU A 144 0.01 44.04 4.64
CA LEU A 144 -0.83 43.02 5.29
C LEU A 144 -2.20 42.85 4.61
N GLU A 145 -2.76 43.91 4.02
CA GLU A 145 -3.97 43.78 3.20
C GLU A 145 -3.71 42.98 1.91
N GLN A 146 -2.59 43.24 1.22
CA GLN A 146 -2.20 42.47 0.02
C GLN A 146 -1.96 40.99 0.37
N ARG A 147 -1.27 40.69 1.49
CA ARG A 147 -1.09 39.32 2.00
C ARG A 147 -2.43 38.63 2.24
N LYS A 148 -3.36 39.28 2.96
CA LYS A 148 -4.73 38.77 3.17
C LYS A 148 -5.48 38.58 1.85
N LYS A 149 -5.36 39.51 0.89
CA LYS A 149 -6.01 39.44 -0.44
C LYS A 149 -5.50 38.25 -1.27
N ILE A 150 -4.22 37.88 -1.16
CA ILE A 150 -3.66 36.67 -1.77
C ILE A 150 -4.22 35.41 -1.12
N LEU A 151 -4.28 35.33 0.21
CA LEU A 151 -4.85 34.17 0.91
C LEU A 151 -6.35 33.99 0.60
N SER A 152 -7.12 35.08 0.51
CA SER A 152 -8.50 35.05 -0.01
C SER A 152 -8.57 34.50 -1.43
N LYS A 153 -7.73 35.00 -2.35
CA LYS A 153 -7.71 34.60 -3.76
C LYS A 153 -7.29 33.13 -3.97
N LYS A 154 -6.41 32.61 -3.12
CA LYS A 154 -5.94 31.20 -3.11
C LYS A 154 -6.69 30.29 -2.12
N ALA A 155 -7.83 30.75 -1.57
CA ALA A 155 -8.71 29.99 -0.68
C ALA A 155 -8.01 29.31 0.52
N ALA A 156 -7.14 30.05 1.21
CA ALA A 156 -6.25 29.52 2.25
C ALA A 156 -6.48 30.11 3.65
N CYS A 157 -5.98 29.37 4.64
CA CYS A 157 -6.21 29.64 6.05
C CYS A 157 -5.42 30.87 6.56
N PHE A 158 -6.11 31.90 7.06
CA PHE A 158 -5.49 33.10 7.64
C PHE A 158 -4.66 32.87 8.92
N ILE A 159 -4.62 31.64 9.46
CA ILE A 159 -3.79 31.28 10.63
C ILE A 159 -2.45 30.70 10.17
N CYS A 160 -2.47 29.64 9.36
CA CYS A 160 -1.27 28.88 8.97
C CYS A 160 -0.92 28.95 7.47
N ALA A 161 -1.61 29.81 6.70
CA ALA A 161 -1.46 30.03 5.27
C ALA A 161 -1.61 28.79 4.34
N LYS A 162 -1.95 27.61 4.87
CA LYS A 162 -2.20 26.40 4.07
C LYS A 162 -3.62 26.40 3.45
N PRO A 163 -3.82 25.82 2.25
CA PRO A 163 -5.13 25.71 1.60
C PRO A 163 -6.07 24.70 2.29
N PHE A 164 -7.24 24.49 1.67
CA PHE A 164 -8.26 23.47 2.00
C PHE A 164 -8.96 23.58 3.38
N HIS A 165 -8.70 24.62 4.18
CA HIS A 165 -9.45 24.86 5.41
C HIS A 165 -9.52 26.35 5.79
N LEU A 166 -10.54 26.70 6.57
CA LEU A 166 -10.74 28.05 7.11
C LEU A 166 -10.08 28.22 8.48
N ALA A 167 -9.76 29.46 8.83
CA ALA A 167 -9.16 29.85 10.12
C ALA A 167 -9.84 29.21 11.35
N LYS A 168 -11.18 29.24 11.43
CA LYS A 168 -11.92 28.68 12.58
C LYS A 168 -11.81 27.15 12.73
N PHE A 169 -11.34 26.45 11.71
CA PHE A 169 -11.12 24.99 11.71
C PHE A 169 -9.63 24.64 11.73
N CYS A 170 -8.74 25.62 11.94
CA CYS A 170 -7.30 25.37 11.94
C CYS A 170 -6.86 24.64 13.23
N LYS A 171 -6.49 23.37 13.08
CA LYS A 171 -5.87 22.56 14.14
C LYS A 171 -4.39 22.92 14.41
N SER A 172 -3.80 23.84 13.65
CA SER A 172 -2.41 24.25 13.84
C SER A 172 -2.22 25.05 15.14
N LYS A 173 -1.23 24.68 15.94
CA LYS A 173 -0.90 25.34 17.22
C LYS A 173 -0.04 26.61 17.06
N ILE A 174 0.17 27.11 15.84
CA ILE A 174 0.96 28.32 15.58
C ILE A 174 0.38 29.53 16.33
N VAL A 175 1.27 30.24 17.03
CA VAL A 175 1.04 31.52 17.70
C VAL A 175 2.04 32.53 17.14
N CYS A 176 1.61 33.77 16.96
CA CYS A 176 2.47 34.84 16.46
C CYS A 176 3.42 35.32 17.55
N THR A 177 4.72 35.27 17.26
CA THR A 177 5.81 35.72 18.15
C THR A 177 5.81 37.22 18.45
N LEU A 178 5.08 38.04 17.66
CA LEU A 178 5.00 39.49 17.86
C LEU A 178 3.82 39.93 18.76
N CYS A 179 2.69 39.20 18.71
CA CYS A 179 1.43 39.66 19.32
C CYS A 179 0.68 38.60 20.15
N GLY A 180 1.21 37.38 20.28
CA GLY A 180 0.60 36.30 21.07
C GLY A 180 -0.70 35.71 20.50
N LYS A 181 -1.17 36.14 19.32
CA LYS A 181 -2.43 35.67 18.71
C LYS A 181 -2.18 34.56 17.70
N ARG A 182 -3.16 33.67 17.48
CA ARG A 182 -3.04 32.50 16.59
C ARG A 182 -3.03 32.89 15.10
N HIS A 183 -1.86 33.25 14.59
CA HIS A 183 -1.52 33.33 13.17
C HIS A 183 0.01 33.29 12.97
N LEU A 184 0.49 33.05 11.75
CA LEU A 184 1.89 33.27 11.38
C LEU A 184 2.30 34.73 11.60
N SER A 185 3.56 34.98 12.00
CA SER A 185 4.05 36.35 12.25
C SER A 185 4.06 37.24 11.00
N ILE A 186 4.20 36.65 9.81
CA ILE A 186 4.04 37.35 8.51
C ILE A 186 2.60 37.83 8.23
N LEU A 187 1.64 37.53 9.11
CA LEU A 187 0.26 38.03 9.07
C LEU A 187 -0.07 38.96 10.26
N CYS A 188 0.93 39.42 11.01
CA CYS A 188 0.77 40.36 12.12
C CYS A 188 0.60 41.81 11.65
N ASN A 189 -0.15 42.60 12.43
CA ASN A 189 -0.51 44.00 12.17
C ASN A 189 0.32 45.00 13.00
N GLN A 190 1.40 44.54 13.64
CA GLN A 190 2.47 45.40 14.14
C GLN A 190 3.54 45.52 13.05
N ASP A 191 4.33 46.59 13.06
CA ASP A 191 5.19 46.93 11.93
C ASP A 191 6.26 45.88 11.62
N ASN A 192 6.46 45.65 10.32
CA ASN A 192 7.29 44.57 9.80
C ASN A 192 8.80 44.89 9.85
N SER A 193 9.19 46.03 10.44
CA SER A 193 10.58 46.42 10.66
C SER A 193 11.34 45.39 11.49
N VAL A 194 10.72 44.83 12.53
CA VAL A 194 11.33 43.80 13.40
C VAL A 194 11.56 42.47 12.64
N LEU A 195 10.68 42.11 11.70
CA LEU A 195 10.78 40.85 10.95
C LEU A 195 11.91 40.83 9.93
N LYS A 196 12.48 41.97 9.55
CA LYS A 196 13.65 42.03 8.64
C LYS A 196 14.99 41.77 9.33
N ASN A 197 15.06 41.92 10.65
CA ASN A 197 16.33 41.86 11.39
C ASN A 197 16.53 40.54 12.17
N ASN A 198 15.45 39.79 12.42
CA ASN A 198 15.50 38.57 13.26
C ASN A 198 15.91 37.29 12.50
N THR A 199 16.45 37.38 11.28
CA THR A 199 16.98 36.25 10.51
C THR A 199 18.39 35.81 10.91
N HIS A 200 19.01 36.44 11.92
CA HIS A 200 20.40 36.20 12.31
C HIS A 200 20.64 35.82 13.78
N LEU A 201 19.61 35.80 14.64
CA LEU A 201 19.76 35.50 16.08
C LEU A 201 18.56 34.71 16.61
N ASN A 202 18.67 33.38 16.63
CA ASN A 202 18.11 32.43 17.64
C ASN A 202 18.15 30.98 17.12
N GLU A 203 19.35 30.42 16.98
CA GLU A 203 19.52 28.96 16.95
C GLU A 203 20.08 28.52 18.31
N ASN A 204 19.20 28.04 19.20
CA ASN A 204 19.48 26.99 20.20
C ASN A 204 18.25 26.65 21.06
N LYS A 205 18.15 25.36 21.44
CA LYS A 205 17.20 24.71 22.37
C LYS A 205 15.81 24.26 21.85
N ASP A 206 15.40 23.11 22.39
CA ASP A 206 14.07 22.48 22.45
C ASP A 206 13.48 21.85 21.14
N ASP A 207 14.33 21.12 20.42
CA ASP A 207 14.36 19.64 20.40
C ASP A 207 13.08 18.77 20.16
N ASN A 208 13.32 17.50 19.80
CA ASN A 208 12.37 16.37 19.76
C ASN A 208 11.19 16.42 18.76
N ASN A 209 11.50 16.23 17.46
CA ASN A 209 10.81 15.24 16.58
C ASN A 209 11.51 15.16 15.21
N LEU A 210 12.49 14.24 15.06
CA LEU A 210 13.06 13.90 13.76
C LEU A 210 12.83 12.41 13.45
N LEU A 211 12.40 12.16 12.21
CA LEU A 211 12.34 10.83 11.61
C LEU A 211 13.75 10.50 11.09
N ASN A 212 14.27 9.32 11.40
CA ASN A 212 15.53 8.83 10.81
C ASN A 212 15.31 8.45 9.34
N GLU A 213 15.26 9.45 8.46
CA GLU A 213 15.59 9.28 7.05
C GLU A 213 17.11 9.17 6.94
N ASN A 214 17.61 7.96 6.64
CA ASN A 214 19.04 7.66 6.60
C ASN A 214 19.73 8.35 5.40
N PHE A 215 20.17 9.59 5.59
CA PHE A 215 20.98 10.31 4.61
C PHE A 215 22.47 9.96 4.74
N THR A 216 22.90 8.95 3.99
CA THR A 216 24.31 8.59 3.80
C THR A 216 24.62 8.53 2.31
N LEU A 217 25.56 9.37 1.86
CA LEU A 217 26.10 9.33 0.49
C LEU A 217 27.06 8.15 0.25
N ALA A 218 27.57 7.53 1.32
CA ALA A 218 28.46 6.38 1.28
C ALA A 218 27.75 5.08 1.72
N ASN A 219 28.00 3.98 1.01
CA ASN A 219 27.57 2.63 1.39
C ASN A 219 28.46 2.06 2.51
N ASN A 220 28.32 2.60 3.72
CA ASN A 220 29.08 2.17 4.89
C ASN A 220 28.57 0.81 5.41
N LEU A 221 29.25 -0.27 5.03
CA LEU A 221 29.11 -1.56 5.71
C LEU A 221 29.69 -1.41 7.12
N CYS A 222 28.86 -1.57 8.15
CA CYS A 222 29.26 -1.35 9.55
C CYS A 222 30.03 -2.54 10.15
N SER A 223 30.96 -3.13 9.38
CA SER A 223 31.93 -4.11 9.88
C SER A 223 33.27 -3.44 10.16
N SER A 224 33.96 -3.86 11.22
CA SER A 224 35.28 -3.37 11.60
C SER A 224 36.42 -3.92 10.74
N GLU A 225 36.14 -4.23 9.48
CA GLU A 225 37.03 -4.99 8.60
C GLU A 225 37.67 -4.11 7.51
N VAL A 226 36.94 -3.13 6.97
CA VAL A 226 37.38 -2.32 5.82
C VAL A 226 37.58 -0.88 6.23
N TYR A 227 38.75 -0.33 5.92
CA TYR A 227 39.15 1.04 6.20
C TYR A 227 39.10 1.90 4.93
N LEU A 228 38.68 3.15 5.10
CA LEU A 228 38.66 4.20 4.07
C LEU A 228 39.74 5.23 4.40
N GLN A 229 40.14 6.04 3.41
CA GLN A 229 41.20 7.03 3.55
C GLN A 229 40.80 8.20 4.47
N THR A 230 40.85 7.96 5.78
CA THR A 230 40.62 8.95 6.82
C THR A 230 41.92 9.50 7.37
N LEU A 231 41.89 10.80 7.69
CA LEU A 231 42.99 11.53 8.30
C LEU A 231 42.44 12.65 9.19
N ILE A 232 43.24 13.11 10.14
CA ILE A 232 42.99 14.34 10.88
C ILE A 232 43.82 15.46 10.23
N VAL A 233 43.17 16.60 9.97
CA VAL A 233 43.77 17.83 9.41
C VAL A 233 43.54 18.98 10.37
N SER A 234 44.33 20.05 10.26
CA SER A 234 44.05 21.35 10.88
C SER A 234 43.30 22.23 9.89
N VAL A 235 42.22 22.88 10.34
CA VAL A 235 41.53 23.96 9.62
C VAL A 235 41.93 25.28 10.27
N GLU A 236 42.31 26.27 9.45
CA GLU A 236 42.72 27.60 9.89
C GLU A 236 41.82 28.67 9.25
N ASN A 237 41.31 29.63 10.04
CA ASN A 237 40.55 30.79 9.55
C ASN A 237 40.69 31.99 10.51
N ASN A 238 41.53 32.97 10.15
CA ASN A 238 41.95 34.07 11.03
C ASN A 238 42.58 33.48 12.31
N ASP A 239 42.16 33.92 13.50
CA ASP A 239 42.72 33.47 14.79
C ASP A 239 42.23 32.08 15.25
N LEU A 240 41.32 31.42 14.49
CA LEU A 240 40.79 30.09 14.84
C LEU A 240 41.57 28.99 14.12
N LYS A 241 42.11 28.06 14.91
CA LYS A 241 42.80 26.84 14.46
C LYS A 241 42.29 25.63 15.22
N HIS A 242 41.75 24.64 14.50
CA HIS A 242 41.22 23.41 15.11
C HIS A 242 41.50 22.17 14.26
N TYR A 243 41.70 21.03 14.93
CA TYR A 243 41.77 19.74 14.26
C TYR A 243 40.39 19.21 13.89
N VAL A 244 40.28 18.56 12.73
CA VAL A 244 39.02 18.05 12.18
C VAL A 244 39.26 16.69 11.50
N ARG A 245 38.43 15.70 11.83
CA ARG A 245 38.47 14.37 11.20
C ARG A 245 37.86 14.42 9.80
N SER A 246 38.61 13.91 8.82
CA SER A 246 38.36 14.08 7.39
C SER A 246 38.42 12.74 6.65
N ILE A 247 37.70 12.64 5.52
CA ILE A 247 37.81 11.53 4.55
C ILE A 247 38.22 12.05 3.17
N ILE A 248 39.04 11.27 2.45
CA ILE A 248 39.21 11.38 1.00
C ILE A 248 38.26 10.39 0.33
N ASP A 249 37.36 10.88 -0.51
CA ASP A 249 36.39 10.06 -1.26
C ASP A 249 36.41 10.38 -2.75
N LEU A 250 37.00 9.48 -3.54
CA LEU A 250 37.05 9.56 -4.99
C LEU A 250 35.70 9.28 -5.69
N GLY A 251 34.70 8.77 -4.96
CA GLY A 251 33.32 8.65 -5.43
C GLY A 251 32.60 9.99 -5.50
N SER A 252 32.96 10.94 -4.64
CA SER A 252 32.42 12.31 -4.70
C SER A 252 33.13 13.16 -5.75
N GLN A 253 32.34 13.77 -6.64
CA GLN A 253 32.84 14.77 -7.60
C GLN A 253 33.23 16.11 -6.95
N ARG A 254 32.91 16.32 -5.66
CA ARG A 254 33.07 17.59 -4.96
C ARG A 254 33.51 17.45 -3.50
N SER A 255 34.24 18.44 -3.01
CA SER A 255 34.66 18.54 -1.61
C SER A 255 33.60 19.25 -0.75
N TYR A 256 33.42 18.81 0.49
CA TYR A 256 32.39 19.29 1.42
C TYR A 256 32.91 19.50 2.85
N VAL A 257 32.23 20.36 3.62
CA VAL A 257 32.44 20.61 5.05
C VAL A 257 31.12 20.51 5.80
N SER A 258 31.11 20.08 7.07
CA SER A 258 29.90 20.11 7.88
C SER A 258 29.51 21.56 8.20
N LYS A 259 28.20 21.84 8.29
CA LYS A 259 27.73 23.17 8.74
C LYS A 259 28.28 23.50 10.12
N TYR A 260 28.23 22.54 11.05
CA TYR A 260 28.86 22.65 12.37
C TYR A 260 30.30 23.20 12.31
N VAL A 261 31.19 22.63 11.48
CA VAL A 261 32.57 23.15 11.34
C VAL A 261 32.61 24.50 10.63
N ALA A 262 31.75 24.74 9.62
CA ALA A 262 31.69 26.03 8.94
C ALA A 262 31.27 27.18 9.87
N ASP A 263 30.29 26.94 10.73
CA ASP A 263 29.74 27.90 11.69
C ASP A 263 30.69 28.10 12.89
N VAL A 264 31.25 27.02 13.46
CA VAL A 264 32.24 27.09 14.55
C VAL A 264 33.53 27.80 14.11
N MET A 265 34.06 27.46 12.93
CA MET A 265 35.23 28.13 12.35
C MET A 265 34.91 29.52 11.78
N LYS A 266 33.63 29.96 11.78
CA LYS A 266 33.16 31.25 11.26
C LYS A 266 33.62 31.51 9.81
N LEU A 267 33.50 30.49 8.97
CA LEU A 267 33.94 30.54 7.58
C LEU A 267 33.12 31.58 6.78
N LYS A 268 33.80 32.41 6.00
CA LYS A 268 33.13 33.38 5.11
C LYS A 268 32.64 32.64 3.86
N CYS A 269 31.33 32.72 3.61
CA CYS A 269 30.74 32.20 2.38
C CYS A 269 31.27 32.99 1.17
N VAL A 270 31.81 32.27 0.17
CA VAL A 270 32.36 32.84 -1.08
C VAL A 270 31.41 32.71 -2.27
N GLY A 271 30.24 32.08 -2.09
CA GLY A 271 29.19 31.95 -3.10
C GLY A 271 28.21 30.83 -2.77
N GLU A 272 27.19 30.63 -3.60
CA GLU A 272 26.27 29.48 -3.48
C GLU A 272 26.24 28.68 -4.78
N GLN A 273 26.03 27.37 -4.67
CA GLN A 273 25.87 26.48 -5.83
C GLN A 273 24.80 25.41 -5.56
N THR A 274 23.83 25.32 -6.48
CA THR A 274 22.89 24.20 -6.51
C THR A 274 23.52 22.99 -7.17
N VAL A 275 23.62 21.89 -6.43
CA VAL A 275 24.20 20.60 -6.85
C VAL A 275 23.09 19.56 -7.01
N THR A 276 23.22 18.65 -7.98
CA THR A 276 22.35 17.48 -8.10
C THR A 276 23.09 16.25 -7.60
N HIS A 277 22.80 15.82 -6.38
CA HIS A 277 23.29 14.56 -5.82
C HIS A 277 22.65 13.39 -6.55
N GLY A 278 23.47 12.54 -7.18
CA GLY A 278 23.06 11.24 -7.69
C GLY A 278 23.29 10.19 -6.60
N LEU A 279 22.23 9.48 -6.23
CA LEU A 279 22.27 8.41 -5.22
C LEU A 279 22.22 7.04 -5.90
N PHE A 280 22.71 6.01 -5.20
CA PHE A 280 22.53 4.61 -5.63
C PHE A 280 21.03 4.32 -5.87
N GLY A 281 20.73 3.54 -6.91
CA GLY A 281 19.36 3.34 -7.41
C GLY A 281 18.86 4.44 -8.36
N GLY A 282 19.70 5.37 -8.80
CA GLY A 282 19.37 6.35 -9.86
C GLY A 282 18.56 7.57 -9.41
N LEU A 283 18.27 7.67 -8.11
CA LEU A 283 17.61 8.81 -7.50
C LEU A 283 18.47 10.08 -7.62
N LYS A 284 17.84 11.23 -7.91
CA LYS A 284 18.51 12.53 -8.06
C LYS A 284 17.86 13.58 -7.17
N ARG A 285 18.63 14.14 -6.21
CA ARG A 285 18.20 15.20 -5.29
C ARG A 285 18.94 16.49 -5.62
N ARG A 286 18.22 17.62 -5.75
CA ARG A 286 18.85 18.95 -5.86
C ARG A 286 18.90 19.60 -4.50
N GLU A 287 20.07 20.10 -4.12
CA GLU A 287 20.30 20.87 -2.90
C GLU A 287 21.12 22.12 -3.25
N ASN A 288 20.89 23.22 -2.52
CA ASN A 288 21.68 24.44 -2.67
C ASN A 288 22.66 24.53 -1.49
N HIS A 289 23.94 24.65 -1.81
CA HIS A 289 25.03 24.65 -0.84
C HIS A 289 25.74 26.01 -0.87
N LYS A 290 26.15 26.48 0.30
CA LYS A 290 27.10 27.59 0.43
C LYS A 290 28.51 27.06 0.18
N LYS A 291 29.31 27.84 -0.53
CA LYS A 291 30.74 27.59 -0.75
C LYS A 291 31.57 28.34 0.28
N TYR A 292 32.64 27.69 0.71
CA TYR A 292 33.67 28.28 1.56
C TYR A 292 35.03 27.94 0.96
N SER A 293 35.99 28.85 1.08
CA SER A 293 37.40 28.54 0.86
C SER A 293 38.02 28.28 2.22
N ILE A 294 38.68 27.12 2.39
CA ILE A 294 39.36 26.76 3.65
C ILE A 294 40.82 26.44 3.39
N GLU A 295 41.69 26.89 4.29
CA GLU A 295 43.07 26.40 4.35
C GLU A 295 43.11 25.12 5.20
N LEU A 296 43.53 24.02 4.58
CA LEU A 296 43.80 22.76 5.25
C LEU A 296 45.30 22.60 5.43
N ARG A 297 45.74 22.46 6.68
CA ARG A 297 47.14 22.21 7.05
C ARG A 297 47.29 20.81 7.63
N ASN A 298 48.39 20.12 7.33
CA ASN A 298 48.67 18.81 7.91
C ASN A 298 49.06 18.91 9.40
N THR A 299 49.04 17.80 10.13
CA THR A 299 49.29 17.78 11.58
C THR A 299 50.72 18.19 11.97
N GLU A 300 51.68 18.04 11.06
CA GLU A 300 53.08 18.44 11.23
C GLU A 300 53.32 19.92 10.89
N ASN A 301 52.30 20.63 10.40
CA ASN A 301 52.32 22.01 9.93
C ASN A 301 53.23 22.32 8.71
N ASN A 302 53.87 21.31 8.11
CA ASN A 302 54.83 21.46 7.01
C ASN A 302 54.18 21.54 5.60
N PHE A 303 52.89 21.24 5.46
CA PHE A 303 52.11 21.45 4.24
C PHE A 303 50.74 22.06 4.53
N SER A 304 50.32 23.03 3.72
CA SER A 304 48.93 23.48 3.65
C SER A 304 48.45 23.69 2.21
N CYS A 305 47.13 23.66 2.02
CA CYS A 305 46.49 23.96 0.75
C CYS A 305 45.10 24.57 0.91
N ASN A 306 44.76 25.50 0.02
CA ASN A 306 43.40 26.04 -0.08
C ASN A 306 42.49 25.13 -0.91
N VAL A 307 41.29 24.91 -0.38
CA VAL A 307 40.25 24.00 -0.91
C VAL A 307 38.91 24.74 -0.95
N GLU A 308 38.21 24.68 -2.09
CA GLU A 308 36.78 25.03 -2.14
C GLU A 308 35.96 23.85 -1.58
N VAL A 309 35.16 24.13 -0.55
CA VAL A 309 34.22 23.16 0.04
C VAL A 309 32.80 23.70 0.01
N MET A 310 31.83 22.79 -0.11
CA MET A 310 30.41 23.11 0.05
C MET A 310 29.88 22.64 1.40
N ASP A 311 28.97 23.39 2.03
CA ASP A 311 28.38 22.94 3.29
C ASP A 311 27.46 21.72 3.11
N GLN A 312 27.43 20.82 4.08
CA GLN A 312 26.41 19.79 4.20
C GLN A 312 26.03 19.59 5.67
N ASN A 313 24.78 19.24 5.95
CA ASN A 313 24.30 19.07 7.32
C ASN A 313 25.09 17.97 8.06
N LYS A 314 25.34 16.83 7.39
CA LYS A 314 26.20 15.75 7.89
C LYS A 314 26.92 15.09 6.71
N ILE A 315 28.22 14.85 6.84
CA ILE A 315 29.05 14.29 5.76
C ILE A 315 28.78 12.80 5.57
N CYS A 316 28.95 12.00 6.63
CA CYS A 316 28.64 10.58 6.67
C CYS A 316 28.40 10.09 8.11
N THR A 317 28.13 8.79 8.29
CA THR A 317 28.17 8.12 9.60
C THR A 317 29.62 7.94 10.08
N SER A 318 29.82 7.75 11.39
CA SER A 318 31.15 7.56 11.96
C SER A 318 31.87 6.34 11.39
N LEU A 319 33.11 6.56 10.93
CA LEU A 319 33.92 5.55 10.24
C LEU A 319 34.86 4.80 11.21
N PRO A 320 35.07 3.48 11.06
CA PRO A 320 35.98 2.72 11.92
C PRO A 320 37.43 3.22 11.78
N LYS A 321 38.14 3.26 12.90
CA LYS A 321 39.60 3.46 12.96
C LYS A 321 40.32 2.12 13.00
N LEU A 322 41.53 2.05 12.44
CA LEU A 322 42.40 0.87 12.59
C LEU A 322 42.70 0.67 14.08
N LYS A 323 42.32 -0.49 14.62
CA LYS A 323 42.52 -0.88 16.02
C LYS A 323 43.36 -2.15 16.20
N ASP A 324 43.80 -2.76 15.11
CA ASP A 324 44.61 -3.98 15.12
C ASP A 324 46.02 -3.67 15.64
N PRO A 325 46.45 -4.23 16.79
CA PRO A 325 47.76 -3.93 17.36
C PRO A 325 48.91 -4.26 16.42
N LYS A 326 48.80 -5.32 15.60
CA LYS A 326 49.88 -5.75 14.70
C LYS A 326 50.10 -4.74 13.58
N ASN A 327 49.03 -4.32 12.92
CA ASN A 327 49.12 -3.33 11.84
C ASN A 327 49.55 -1.95 12.39
N ILE A 328 49.18 -1.60 13.64
CA ILE A 328 49.65 -0.37 14.32
C ILE A 328 51.14 -0.46 14.68
N GLU A 329 51.64 -1.64 15.05
CA GLU A 329 53.06 -1.88 15.32
C GLU A 329 53.90 -1.91 14.04
N GLU A 330 53.40 -2.52 12.96
CA GLU A 330 54.00 -2.50 11.63
C GLU A 330 54.09 -1.07 11.06
N LEU A 331 53.01 -0.27 11.18
CA LEU A 331 53.04 1.16 10.83
C LEU A 331 54.17 1.91 11.56
N LYS A 332 54.39 1.63 12.85
CA LYS A 332 55.51 2.22 13.62
C LYS A 332 56.87 1.72 13.14
N GLN A 333 57.02 0.42 12.85
CA GLN A 333 58.27 -0.15 12.33
C GLN A 333 58.64 0.43 10.96
N LEU A 334 57.64 0.75 10.12
CA LEU A 334 57.80 1.42 8.84
C LEU A 334 57.99 2.95 8.94
N GLY A 335 57.95 3.53 10.15
CA GLY A 335 58.06 4.97 10.37
C GLY A 335 56.84 5.79 9.93
N ILE A 336 55.67 5.15 9.77
CA ILE A 336 54.47 5.75 9.18
C ILE A 336 53.58 6.38 10.26
N PHE A 337 53.48 7.71 10.27
CA PHE A 337 52.53 8.44 11.10
C PHE A 337 51.21 8.70 10.35
N ALA A 338 50.18 7.91 10.64
CA ALA A 338 48.82 8.08 10.11
C ALA A 338 47.96 8.83 11.14
N SER A 339 47.62 10.09 10.86
CA SER A 339 47.12 11.02 11.89
C SER A 339 45.81 10.59 12.56
N ASP A 340 44.87 9.96 11.84
CA ASP A 340 43.62 9.45 12.41
C ASP A 340 43.80 8.18 13.27
N ILE A 341 44.95 7.52 13.20
CA ILE A 341 45.29 6.34 14.01
C ILE A 341 46.15 6.76 15.21
N CYS A 342 47.07 7.70 15.02
CA CYS A 342 48.06 8.09 16.02
C CYS A 342 47.61 9.23 16.95
N LEU A 343 46.62 10.05 16.57
CA LEU A 343 46.08 11.13 17.41
C LEU A 343 44.76 10.73 18.10
N ASN A 344 44.57 11.23 19.32
CA ASN A 344 43.33 11.05 20.06
C ASN A 344 42.19 11.85 19.40
N GLU A 345 41.07 11.18 19.13
CA GLU A 345 39.87 11.76 18.51
C GLU A 345 39.25 12.90 19.35
N ASN A 346 39.47 12.92 20.66
CA ASN A 346 39.06 14.02 21.55
C ASN A 346 39.82 15.35 21.31
N LEU A 347 40.83 15.38 20.43
CA LEU A 347 41.53 16.61 20.01
C LEU A 347 40.85 17.30 18.82
N CYS A 348 39.88 16.65 18.16
CA CYS A 348 39.12 17.21 17.06
C CYS A 348 37.91 18.01 17.52
N LEU A 349 37.44 18.95 16.69
CA LEU A 349 36.06 19.44 16.77
C LEU A 349 35.09 18.31 16.41
N TYR A 350 34.01 18.18 17.20
CA TYR A 350 32.90 17.27 16.94
C TYR A 350 31.58 17.87 17.47
N GLU A 351 30.46 17.53 16.82
CA GLU A 351 29.13 17.99 17.24
C GLU A 351 28.53 17.06 18.31
N ASN A 352 28.61 15.74 18.11
CA ASN A 352 27.98 14.73 18.97
C ASN A 352 28.89 13.54 19.32
N ASP A 353 29.76 13.09 18.40
CA ASP A 353 30.70 11.96 18.60
C ASP A 353 32.09 12.32 18.04
N PRO A 354 33.20 12.19 18.79
CA PRO A 354 34.55 12.51 18.29
C PRO A 354 35.00 11.70 17.05
N LYS A 355 34.26 10.65 16.66
CA LYS A 355 34.49 9.90 15.41
C LYS A 355 33.78 10.50 14.19
N GLU A 356 32.99 11.56 14.35
CA GLU A 356 32.29 12.19 13.24
C GLU A 356 33.28 12.74 12.20
N ILE A 357 32.94 12.51 10.92
CA ILE A 357 33.67 13.11 9.81
C ILE A 357 32.99 14.44 9.49
N HIS A 358 33.79 15.50 9.41
CA HIS A 358 33.30 16.85 9.14
C HIS A 358 33.88 17.49 7.89
N ILE A 359 34.86 16.86 7.22
CA ILE A 359 35.35 17.26 5.90
C ILE A 359 35.38 16.03 4.98
N LEU A 360 34.90 16.21 3.75
CA LEU A 360 35.08 15.26 2.66
C LEU A 360 35.89 15.93 1.55
N LEU A 361 36.97 15.27 1.13
CA LEU A 361 37.82 15.70 0.03
C LEU A 361 37.47 14.86 -1.19
N GLY A 362 36.72 15.47 -2.11
CA GLY A 362 36.27 14.83 -3.34
C GLY A 362 37.38 14.71 -4.38
N ALA A 363 37.07 14.06 -5.50
CA ALA A 363 37.97 13.93 -6.64
C ALA A 363 38.47 15.30 -7.21
N ASP A 364 37.75 16.39 -6.96
CA ASP A 364 38.16 17.76 -7.31
C ASP A 364 39.38 18.27 -6.51
N THR A 365 39.64 17.70 -5.33
CA THR A 365 40.80 18.05 -4.48
C THR A 365 41.79 16.90 -4.33
N ALA A 366 41.30 15.66 -4.19
CA ALA A 366 42.09 14.48 -3.83
C ALA A 366 43.28 14.22 -4.77
N ALA A 367 43.08 14.36 -6.08
CA ALA A 367 44.13 14.11 -7.08
C ALA A 367 45.37 15.01 -6.91
N ARG A 368 45.22 16.20 -6.32
CA ARG A 368 46.33 17.15 -6.03
C ARG A 368 47.07 16.81 -4.74
N LEU A 369 46.47 16.01 -3.86
CA LEU A 369 46.98 15.63 -2.54
C LEU A 369 47.75 14.32 -2.54
N PHE A 370 47.45 13.40 -3.47
CA PHE A 370 48.20 12.15 -3.59
C PHE A 370 49.66 12.39 -3.98
N THR A 371 50.57 11.62 -3.36
CA THR A 371 52.01 11.66 -3.64
C THR A 371 52.46 10.56 -4.61
N GLY A 372 51.69 9.48 -4.71
CA GLY A 372 52.05 8.24 -5.40
C GLY A 372 52.78 7.22 -4.51
N GLU A 373 53.24 7.59 -3.31
CA GLU A 373 53.87 6.64 -2.39
C GLU A 373 52.82 5.77 -1.68
N ILE A 374 53.03 4.45 -1.76
CA ILE A 374 52.20 3.40 -1.17
C ILE A 374 53.11 2.40 -0.44
N LYS A 375 52.69 1.91 0.72
CA LYS A 375 53.32 0.83 1.48
C LYS A 375 52.26 -0.24 1.75
N ASN A 376 52.58 -1.50 1.45
CA ASN A 376 51.66 -2.61 1.71
C ASN A 376 51.87 -3.11 3.15
N LEU A 377 50.78 -3.22 3.92
CA LEU A 377 50.77 -3.81 5.27
C LEU A 377 50.29 -5.28 5.19
N SER A 378 49.32 -5.54 4.33
CA SER A 378 48.92 -6.90 3.97
C SER A 378 48.50 -6.97 2.49
N PRO A 379 48.28 -8.16 1.92
CA PRO A 379 47.79 -8.29 0.54
C PRO A 379 46.46 -7.56 0.26
N ASP A 380 45.68 -7.28 1.31
CA ASP A 380 44.38 -6.62 1.22
C ASP A 380 44.36 -5.23 1.88
N LEU A 381 45.48 -4.75 2.47
CA LEU A 381 45.55 -3.52 3.29
C LEU A 381 46.81 -2.70 2.98
N ILE A 382 46.65 -1.44 2.59
CA ILE A 382 47.75 -0.55 2.22
C ILE A 382 47.70 0.77 3.00
N ALA A 383 48.88 1.32 3.28
CA ALA A 383 49.06 2.71 3.68
C ALA A 383 49.44 3.55 2.45
N MET A 384 48.78 4.70 2.26
CA MET A 384 49.01 5.60 1.14
C MET A 384 49.34 7.01 1.64
N ASN A 385 50.45 7.57 1.16
CA ASN A 385 50.94 8.87 1.57
C ASN A 385 50.24 10.00 0.79
N THR A 386 49.75 11.00 1.51
CA THR A 386 49.17 12.22 0.93
C THR A 386 49.89 13.44 1.50
N LYS A 387 49.83 14.58 0.82
CA LYS A 387 50.41 15.84 1.31
C LYS A 387 49.79 16.33 2.63
N LEU A 388 48.63 15.79 3.04
CA LEU A 388 48.02 16.05 4.35
C LEU A 388 48.35 14.99 5.42
N GLY A 389 49.17 13.99 5.09
CA GLY A 389 49.57 12.88 5.97
C GLY A 389 49.23 11.50 5.39
N TRP A 390 49.64 10.45 6.09
CA TRP A 390 49.37 9.07 5.69
C TRP A 390 47.92 8.65 5.99
N THR A 391 47.35 7.90 5.05
CA THR A 391 46.01 7.28 5.13
C THR A 391 46.14 5.76 5.03
N VAL A 392 45.16 5.01 5.56
CA VAL A 392 45.09 3.55 5.41
C VAL A 392 43.80 3.18 4.67
N ILE A 393 43.89 2.26 3.72
CA ILE A 393 42.75 1.77 2.93
C ILE A 393 42.87 0.26 2.68
N GLY A 394 41.74 -0.45 2.72
CA GLY A 394 41.68 -1.89 2.49
C GLY A 394 41.11 -2.68 3.68
N ARG A 395 41.24 -4.02 3.64
CA ARG A 395 40.63 -4.95 4.61
C ARG A 395 41.67 -5.53 5.57
N SER A 396 41.45 -5.44 6.89
CA SER A 396 42.25 -6.20 7.87
C SER A 396 41.69 -7.61 8.06
N ARG A 397 42.58 -8.57 8.35
CA ARG A 397 42.26 -9.99 8.55
C ARG A 397 42.18 -10.33 10.04
N ILE A 398 40.96 -10.29 10.59
CA ILE A 398 40.69 -10.92 11.90
C ILE A 398 40.53 -12.44 11.70
N THR A 399 40.94 -13.22 12.71
CA THR A 399 40.96 -14.69 12.70
C THR A 399 39.59 -15.33 12.49
N GLU A 400 39.60 -16.52 11.89
CA GLU A 400 38.44 -17.33 11.51
C GLU A 400 37.42 -17.49 12.66
N ASN A 401 36.14 -17.19 12.37
CA ASN A 401 35.03 -17.51 13.26
C ASN A 401 33.72 -17.75 12.47
N ASP A 402 33.13 -18.93 12.68
CA ASP A 402 31.84 -19.43 12.20
C ASP A 402 31.44 -19.13 10.73
N SER A 403 31.89 -20.03 9.84
CA SER A 403 31.52 -20.16 8.42
C SER A 403 30.01 -20.32 8.15
N SER A 404 29.19 -20.45 9.20
CA SER A 404 27.72 -20.49 9.15
C SER A 404 27.09 -19.13 8.81
N SER A 405 27.83 -18.03 9.01
CA SER A 405 27.35 -16.66 8.83
C SER A 405 27.27 -16.21 7.36
N THR A 406 28.18 -16.68 6.50
CA THR A 406 28.36 -16.22 5.11
C THR A 406 27.17 -16.55 4.20
N LEU A 407 26.53 -17.71 4.39
CA LEU A 407 25.39 -18.13 3.57
C LEU A 407 24.17 -17.22 3.76
N MET A 408 24.00 -16.61 4.94
CA MET A 408 22.91 -15.65 5.19
C MET A 408 23.22 -14.25 4.65
N SER A 409 24.48 -13.79 4.61
CA SER A 409 24.79 -12.48 4.02
C SER A 409 24.61 -12.48 2.49
N LEU A 410 24.93 -13.58 1.82
CA LEU A 410 24.73 -13.76 0.38
C LEU A 410 23.25 -13.84 -0.03
N LEU A 411 22.33 -14.16 0.89
CA LEU A 411 20.88 -14.18 0.65
C LEU A 411 20.15 -12.90 1.11
N VAL A 412 20.83 -11.96 1.77
CA VAL A 412 20.22 -10.78 2.40
C VAL A 412 20.51 -9.45 1.67
N ASN A 413 21.46 -9.42 0.72
CA ASN A 413 21.75 -8.17 -0.01
C ASN A 413 20.66 -7.75 -1.01
N ASP A 414 19.90 -8.70 -1.57
CA ASP A 414 18.81 -8.43 -2.54
C ASP A 414 17.39 -8.51 -1.93
N VAL A 415 17.27 -8.77 -0.62
CA VAL A 415 15.97 -8.85 0.08
C VAL A 415 16.05 -7.99 1.34
N ASN A 416 15.23 -6.94 1.41
CA ASN A 416 15.20 -6.11 2.60
C ASN A 416 14.63 -6.95 3.76
N ILE A 417 15.22 -6.87 4.95
CA ILE A 417 14.72 -7.64 6.10
C ILE A 417 13.30 -7.20 6.49
N SER A 418 12.82 -6.03 6.03
CA SER A 418 11.40 -5.67 6.07
C SER A 418 10.49 -6.65 5.33
N ASP A 419 10.98 -7.32 4.29
CA ASP A 419 10.18 -8.15 3.37
C ASP A 419 9.84 -9.50 4.02
N LEU A 420 10.76 -10.00 4.85
CA LEU A 420 10.56 -11.12 5.79
C LEU A 420 9.40 -10.87 6.77
N TRP A 421 9.08 -9.60 7.08
CA TRP A 421 8.03 -9.19 8.02
C TRP A 421 6.89 -8.39 7.38
N ARG A 422 6.92 -8.19 6.06
CA ARG A 422 5.84 -7.57 5.29
C ARG A 422 4.59 -8.45 5.30
N LEU A 423 3.44 -7.85 5.00
CA LEU A 423 2.17 -8.58 4.86
C LEU A 423 2.12 -9.44 3.56
N ASP A 424 3.16 -9.27 2.74
CA ASP A 424 3.20 -9.60 1.32
C ASP A 424 3.67 -11.06 1.10
N THR A 425 4.34 -11.65 2.10
CA THR A 425 4.69 -13.09 2.24
C THR A 425 3.48 -14.02 2.46
N LEU A 426 2.31 -13.64 1.93
CA LEU A 426 1.02 -14.34 1.97
C LEU A 426 0.24 -14.09 0.65
N ASN A 427 0.94 -14.07 -0.48
CA ASN A 427 0.40 -13.80 -1.82
C ASN A 427 -0.33 -12.44 -1.96
N ILE A 428 0.23 -11.37 -1.40
CA ILE A 428 -0.18 -9.99 -1.71
C ILE A 428 0.97 -9.24 -2.42
N ASN A 429 1.07 -9.38 -3.73
CA ASN A 429 1.82 -8.44 -4.57
C ASN A 429 0.83 -7.59 -5.38
N ASP A 430 1.32 -6.53 -6.02
CA ASP A 430 0.49 -5.75 -6.94
C ASP A 430 0.05 -6.63 -8.13
N PRO A 431 -1.23 -6.59 -8.58
CA PRO A 431 -1.70 -7.41 -9.68
C PRO A 431 -0.86 -7.30 -10.97
N ALA A 432 -0.22 -6.16 -11.21
CA ALA A 432 0.66 -5.97 -12.37
C ALA A 432 1.93 -6.83 -12.30
N GLU A 433 2.65 -6.81 -11.17
CA GLU A 433 3.87 -7.61 -10.96
C GLU A 433 3.56 -9.12 -10.98
N ASN A 434 2.41 -9.51 -10.41
CA ASN A 434 1.93 -10.89 -10.44
C ASN A 434 1.55 -11.39 -11.84
N GLN A 435 1.24 -10.50 -12.79
CA GLN A 435 0.94 -10.89 -14.16
C GLN A 435 2.24 -11.08 -14.97
N SER A 436 3.11 -10.07 -15.03
CA SER A 436 4.37 -10.16 -15.79
C SER A 436 5.27 -11.29 -15.30
N ARG A 437 5.29 -11.56 -13.98
CA ARG A 437 6.04 -12.69 -13.41
C ARG A 437 5.46 -14.05 -13.83
N LYS A 438 4.13 -14.18 -13.90
CA LYS A 438 3.50 -15.42 -14.37
C LYS A 438 3.76 -15.67 -15.85
N GLU A 439 3.73 -14.62 -16.67
CA GLU A 439 4.04 -14.71 -18.09
C GLU A 439 5.48 -15.22 -18.32
N LEU A 440 6.45 -14.82 -17.48
CA LEU A 440 7.82 -15.37 -17.48
C LEU A 440 7.89 -16.82 -16.95
N GLU A 441 7.19 -17.14 -15.85
CA GLU A 441 7.15 -18.50 -15.28
C GLU A 441 6.46 -19.51 -16.25
N GLU A 442 5.44 -19.07 -16.98
CA GLU A 442 4.77 -19.85 -18.03
C GLU A 442 5.68 -20.01 -19.28
N ALA A 443 6.35 -18.94 -19.74
CA ALA A 443 7.32 -19.01 -20.84
C ALA A 443 8.52 -19.93 -20.53
N ALA A 444 9.03 -19.93 -19.29
CA ALA A 444 10.07 -20.85 -18.85
C ALA A 444 9.60 -22.32 -18.90
N LYS A 445 8.34 -22.59 -18.57
CA LYS A 445 7.74 -23.92 -18.69
C LYS A 445 7.53 -24.33 -20.15
N GLU A 446 7.06 -23.43 -21.02
CA GLU A 446 6.99 -23.72 -22.46
C GLU A 446 8.37 -24.00 -23.07
N HIS A 447 9.42 -23.27 -22.67
CA HIS A 447 10.79 -23.53 -23.13
C HIS A 447 11.28 -24.91 -22.66
N PHE A 448 11.01 -25.29 -21.41
CA PHE A 448 11.31 -26.63 -20.92
C PHE A 448 10.57 -27.70 -21.74
N GLU A 449 9.25 -27.59 -21.90
CA GLU A 449 8.43 -28.58 -22.61
C GLU A 449 8.79 -28.71 -24.11
N ARG A 450 9.29 -27.64 -24.74
CA ARG A 450 9.81 -27.66 -26.13
C ARG A 450 11.25 -28.14 -26.26
N SER A 451 12.08 -28.06 -25.22
CA SER A 451 13.52 -28.35 -25.29
C SER A 451 13.93 -29.68 -24.65
N VAL A 452 13.10 -30.24 -23.76
CA VAL A 452 13.36 -31.50 -23.08
C VAL A 452 13.37 -32.69 -24.05
N LYS A 453 14.36 -33.56 -23.89
CA LYS A 453 14.52 -34.83 -24.61
C LYS A 453 14.79 -35.96 -23.62
N ARG A 454 14.70 -37.21 -24.09
CA ARG A 454 15.09 -38.40 -23.32
C ARG A 454 16.13 -39.18 -24.14
N ASP A 455 17.22 -39.61 -23.52
CA ASP A 455 18.27 -40.40 -24.18
C ASP A 455 17.94 -41.90 -24.23
N ASN A 456 18.78 -42.66 -24.93
CA ASN A 456 18.63 -44.11 -25.09
C ASN A 456 18.81 -44.88 -23.77
N GLU A 457 19.42 -44.28 -22.74
CA GLU A 457 19.49 -44.87 -21.39
C GLU A 457 18.23 -44.57 -20.55
N GLY A 458 17.33 -43.72 -21.05
CA GLY A 458 16.13 -43.26 -20.35
C GLY A 458 16.31 -41.97 -19.54
N ARG A 459 17.50 -41.35 -19.56
CA ARG A 459 17.78 -40.09 -18.84
C ARG A 459 17.16 -38.91 -19.57
N TYR A 460 16.69 -37.90 -18.83
CA TYR A 460 16.22 -36.65 -19.45
C TYR A 460 17.38 -35.68 -19.72
N ILE A 461 17.32 -35.00 -20.86
CA ILE A 461 18.23 -33.94 -21.29
C ILE A 461 17.44 -32.65 -21.43
N VAL A 462 17.88 -31.59 -20.74
CA VAL A 462 17.18 -30.28 -20.68
C VAL A 462 18.08 -29.17 -21.20
N SER A 463 17.50 -27.99 -21.47
CA SER A 463 18.26 -26.78 -21.76
C SER A 463 18.12 -25.76 -20.63
N LEU A 464 19.13 -24.93 -20.42
CA LEU A 464 19.05 -23.82 -19.46
C LEU A 464 18.02 -22.77 -19.96
N PRO A 465 17.15 -22.24 -19.07
CA PRO A 465 16.14 -21.26 -19.45
C PRO A 465 16.74 -19.85 -19.52
N TRP A 466 17.42 -19.53 -20.62
CA TRP A 466 17.99 -18.20 -20.85
C TRP A 466 16.93 -17.10 -20.96
N ILE A 467 17.18 -15.96 -20.31
CA ILE A 467 16.30 -14.78 -20.38
C ILE A 467 16.45 -14.11 -21.77
N HIS A 468 15.35 -13.67 -22.37
CA HIS A 468 15.40 -12.93 -23.64
C HIS A 468 16.14 -11.59 -23.47
N ASP A 469 17.02 -11.25 -24.43
CA ASP A 469 17.90 -10.07 -24.38
C ASP A 469 18.77 -9.93 -23.10
N HIS A 470 19.17 -11.05 -22.50
CA HIS A 470 20.05 -11.02 -21.32
C HIS A 470 21.39 -10.33 -21.64
N PRO A 471 22.00 -9.59 -20.68
CA PRO A 471 23.30 -8.97 -20.87
C PRO A 471 24.39 -10.02 -21.13
N PRO A 472 25.45 -9.71 -21.92
CA PRO A 472 26.52 -10.67 -22.21
C PRO A 472 27.19 -11.21 -20.95
N LEU A 473 27.19 -12.54 -20.81
CA LEU A 473 27.80 -13.26 -19.70
C LEU A 473 29.33 -13.33 -19.91
N PRO A 474 30.17 -12.78 -19.01
CA PRO A 474 31.63 -12.91 -19.09
C PRO A 474 32.08 -14.34 -18.74
N ASP A 475 33.33 -14.68 -19.09
CA ASP A 475 33.86 -16.02 -18.82
C ASP A 475 34.01 -16.34 -17.32
N GLY A 476 34.18 -15.35 -16.44
CA GLY A 476 34.35 -15.55 -14.99
C GLY A 476 35.63 -16.27 -14.55
N ARG A 477 36.55 -16.61 -15.48
CA ARG A 477 37.68 -17.52 -15.24
C ARG A 477 38.61 -17.02 -14.12
N LYS A 478 38.85 -15.72 -14.05
CA LYS A 478 39.68 -15.08 -13.02
C LYS A 478 39.13 -15.28 -11.60
N ILE A 479 37.81 -15.12 -11.42
CA ILE A 479 37.16 -15.36 -10.12
C ILE A 479 37.23 -16.84 -9.75
N ALA A 480 36.96 -17.73 -10.71
CA ALA A 480 37.03 -19.18 -10.50
C ALA A 480 38.44 -19.61 -10.05
N GLU A 481 39.49 -19.09 -10.68
CA GLU A 481 40.88 -19.42 -10.33
C GLU A 481 41.31 -18.85 -8.97
N GLN A 482 40.97 -17.60 -8.65
CA GLN A 482 41.26 -17.00 -7.34
C GLN A 482 40.58 -17.77 -6.19
N ARG A 483 39.31 -18.16 -6.40
CA ARG A 483 38.56 -18.96 -5.43
C ARG A 483 39.07 -20.41 -5.36
N LEU A 484 39.44 -21.05 -6.46
CA LEU A 484 40.06 -22.39 -6.47
C LEU A 484 41.36 -22.41 -5.63
N ASN A 485 42.26 -21.46 -5.87
CA ASN A 485 43.52 -21.37 -5.13
C ASN A 485 43.31 -21.06 -3.62
N SER A 486 42.18 -20.48 -3.26
CA SER A 486 41.77 -20.27 -1.85
C SER A 486 41.12 -21.53 -1.25
N CYS A 487 40.31 -22.23 -2.05
CA CYS A 487 39.62 -23.48 -1.72
C CYS A 487 40.62 -24.62 -1.43
N ILE A 488 41.63 -24.80 -2.30
CA ILE A 488 42.70 -25.78 -2.12
C ILE A 488 43.46 -25.53 -0.80
N LYS A 489 43.86 -24.27 -0.53
CA LYS A 489 44.53 -23.90 0.72
C LYS A 489 43.70 -24.13 1.99
N ALA A 490 42.37 -24.16 1.89
CA ALA A 490 41.49 -24.52 3.00
C ALA A 490 41.35 -26.05 3.13
N LEU A 491 41.23 -26.76 2.00
CA LEU A 491 41.17 -28.23 1.93
C LEU A 491 42.46 -28.90 2.41
N GLU A 492 43.62 -28.31 2.13
CA GLU A 492 44.93 -28.77 2.61
C GLU A 492 45.01 -28.67 4.14
N ARG A 493 44.67 -27.50 4.72
CA ARG A 493 44.65 -27.30 6.19
C ARG A 493 43.67 -28.20 6.93
N ALA A 494 42.57 -28.57 6.28
CA ALA A 494 41.54 -29.43 6.84
C ALA A 494 41.84 -30.93 6.66
N GLU A 495 42.93 -31.30 5.96
CA GLU A 495 43.22 -32.68 5.53
C GLU A 495 42.09 -33.30 4.67
N LYS A 496 41.37 -32.45 3.91
CA LYS A 496 40.20 -32.81 3.09
C LYS A 496 40.36 -32.68 1.58
N LEU A 497 41.55 -32.34 1.10
CA LEU A 497 41.84 -32.32 -0.34
C LEU A 497 41.58 -33.70 -0.99
N VAL A 498 41.89 -34.78 -0.28
CA VAL A 498 41.63 -36.18 -0.66
C VAL A 498 40.12 -36.43 -0.87
N ASP A 499 39.32 -36.26 0.19
CA ASP A 499 37.87 -36.48 0.21
C ASP A 499 37.10 -35.63 -0.84
N TYR A 500 37.73 -34.62 -1.44
CA TYR A 500 37.14 -33.74 -2.46
C TYR A 500 37.60 -34.06 -3.88
N ASP A 501 38.87 -34.42 -4.08
CA ASP A 501 39.41 -34.89 -5.37
C ASP A 501 38.72 -36.18 -5.82
N ASP A 502 38.55 -37.14 -4.89
CA ASP A 502 37.90 -38.42 -5.14
C ASP A 502 36.46 -38.25 -5.67
N VAL A 503 35.74 -37.19 -5.25
CA VAL A 503 34.39 -36.86 -5.76
C VAL A 503 34.41 -36.44 -7.22
N PHE A 504 35.41 -35.66 -7.66
CA PHE A 504 35.54 -35.29 -9.07
C PHE A 504 35.97 -36.48 -9.92
N GLN A 505 36.86 -37.33 -9.44
CA GLN A 505 37.21 -38.59 -10.11
C GLN A 505 35.96 -39.46 -10.32
N ASP A 506 35.11 -39.62 -9.30
CA ASP A 506 33.86 -40.38 -9.42
C ASP A 506 32.85 -39.72 -10.34
N TRP A 507 32.78 -38.39 -10.37
CA TRP A 507 31.94 -37.66 -11.34
C TRP A 507 32.44 -37.82 -12.79
N GLN A 508 33.74 -37.97 -13.00
CA GLN A 508 34.32 -38.24 -14.33
C GLN A 508 34.03 -39.69 -14.76
N LYS A 509 34.22 -40.68 -13.86
CA LYS A 509 33.86 -42.09 -14.08
C LYS A 509 32.36 -42.28 -14.38
N GLU A 510 31.49 -41.55 -13.69
CA GLU A 510 30.03 -41.60 -13.91
C GLU A 510 29.55 -40.82 -15.15
N GLY A 511 30.42 -40.07 -15.84
CA GLY A 511 30.02 -39.20 -16.97
C GLY A 511 29.12 -38.04 -16.54
N ILE A 512 29.35 -37.47 -15.35
CA ILE A 512 28.74 -36.21 -14.88
C ILE A 512 29.55 -35.00 -15.39
N ILE A 513 30.88 -35.14 -15.39
CA ILE A 513 31.83 -34.16 -15.89
C ILE A 513 32.75 -34.79 -16.93
N GLU A 514 33.35 -33.95 -17.78
CA GLU A 514 34.43 -34.34 -18.69
C GLU A 514 35.54 -33.29 -18.68
N GLU A 515 36.75 -33.71 -19.06
CA GLU A 515 37.93 -32.84 -19.15
C GLU A 515 37.99 -32.24 -20.56
N VAL A 516 38.21 -30.93 -20.63
CA VAL A 516 38.20 -30.17 -21.89
C VAL A 516 39.62 -30.03 -22.41
N ASP A 517 39.86 -30.54 -23.61
CA ASP A 517 41.12 -30.37 -24.33
C ASP A 517 41.44 -28.87 -24.52
N PRO A 518 42.58 -28.36 -24.01
CA PRO A 518 43.02 -26.98 -24.18
C PRO A 518 43.21 -26.54 -25.64
N MET A 519 43.32 -27.48 -26.59
CA MET A 519 43.47 -27.20 -28.03
C MET A 519 42.13 -27.08 -28.78
N GLN A 520 40.99 -27.38 -28.15
CA GLN A 520 39.68 -27.11 -28.76
C GLN A 520 39.40 -25.60 -28.79
N GLU A 521 39.03 -25.08 -29.97
CA GLU A 521 38.73 -23.66 -30.15
C GLU A 521 37.69 -23.15 -29.15
N ILE A 522 38.01 -22.02 -28.49
CA ILE A 522 37.08 -21.28 -27.65
C ILE A 522 36.05 -20.60 -28.55
N LYS A 523 34.98 -21.33 -28.86
CA LYS A 523 33.77 -20.78 -29.47
C LYS A 523 33.16 -19.73 -28.54
N GLN A 524 32.51 -18.72 -29.12
CA GLN A 524 31.83 -17.68 -28.36
C GLN A 524 30.72 -18.29 -27.49
N GLY A 525 30.71 -17.95 -26.20
CA GLY A 525 29.77 -18.49 -25.21
C GLY A 525 30.38 -19.59 -24.33
N GLN A 526 31.05 -19.19 -23.25
CA GLN A 526 31.50 -20.08 -22.17
C GLN A 526 31.49 -19.33 -20.83
N HIS A 527 31.41 -20.06 -19.71
CA HIS A 527 31.45 -19.49 -18.35
C HIS A 527 32.02 -20.48 -17.33
N PHE A 528 32.85 -19.98 -16.42
CA PHE A 528 33.59 -20.72 -15.40
C PHE A 528 33.02 -20.46 -14.00
N LEU A 529 32.37 -21.48 -13.44
CA LEU A 529 31.80 -21.47 -12.10
C LEU A 529 32.90 -21.65 -11.03
N PRO A 530 33.00 -20.76 -10.04
CA PRO A 530 33.74 -21.03 -8.82
C PRO A 530 33.00 -22.05 -7.94
N HIS A 531 33.75 -22.87 -7.19
CA HIS A 531 33.17 -23.88 -6.30
C HIS A 531 33.86 -23.95 -4.94
N HIS A 532 33.17 -24.58 -3.98
CA HIS A 532 33.68 -24.85 -2.63
C HIS A 532 33.13 -26.18 -2.08
N PRO A 533 33.79 -26.80 -1.09
CA PRO A 533 33.26 -27.98 -0.40
C PRO A 533 32.20 -27.59 0.64
N VAL A 534 31.15 -28.40 0.73
CA VAL A 534 30.28 -28.48 1.91
C VAL A 534 30.39 -29.88 2.50
N PHE A 535 30.91 -29.96 3.73
CA PHE A 535 31.02 -31.22 4.47
C PHE A 535 29.72 -31.55 5.19
N LYS A 536 29.34 -32.83 5.21
CA LYS A 536 28.23 -33.34 6.02
C LYS A 536 28.72 -34.48 6.91
N GLU A 537 28.85 -34.18 8.19
CA GLU A 537 28.98 -35.19 9.24
C GLU A 537 27.79 -36.17 9.15
N ASN A 538 28.07 -37.47 9.29
CA ASN A 538 27.07 -38.55 9.24
C ASN A 538 26.26 -38.66 7.94
N SER A 539 26.80 -38.24 6.78
CA SER A 539 26.19 -38.49 5.46
C SER A 539 26.99 -39.50 4.62
N THR A 540 26.27 -40.32 3.84
CA THR A 540 26.85 -41.19 2.79
C THR A 540 27.58 -40.41 1.69
N THR A 541 27.32 -39.11 1.57
CA THR A 541 28.10 -38.15 0.75
C THR A 541 28.79 -37.17 1.69
N LYS A 542 29.95 -37.58 2.22
CA LYS A 542 30.74 -36.83 3.22
C LYS A 542 31.08 -35.40 2.77
N VAL A 543 31.33 -35.21 1.48
CA VAL A 543 31.59 -33.91 0.85
C VAL A 543 30.66 -33.70 -0.33
N ARG A 544 30.23 -32.45 -0.54
CA ARG A 544 29.44 -32.00 -1.69
C ARG A 544 30.08 -30.75 -2.31
N PRO A 545 30.54 -30.78 -3.57
CA PRO A 545 30.90 -29.57 -4.30
C PRO A 545 29.67 -28.68 -4.50
N VAL A 546 29.78 -27.41 -4.12
CA VAL A 546 28.75 -26.37 -4.34
C VAL A 546 29.35 -25.29 -5.23
N PHE A 547 28.68 -25.03 -6.36
CA PHE A 547 29.07 -24.02 -7.33
C PHE A 547 28.36 -22.69 -7.03
N ASP A 548 29.00 -21.57 -7.32
CA ASP A 548 28.43 -20.22 -7.13
C ASP A 548 28.05 -19.60 -8.48
N GLY A 549 26.85 -19.93 -8.97
CA GLY A 549 26.27 -19.30 -10.16
C GLY A 549 25.91 -17.82 -9.98
N SER A 550 26.04 -17.27 -8.77
CA SER A 550 25.82 -15.85 -8.46
C SER A 550 27.11 -15.04 -8.45
N ALA A 551 28.27 -15.67 -8.66
CA ALA A 551 29.56 -14.99 -8.78
C ALA A 551 29.62 -14.11 -10.04
N LYS A 552 30.06 -12.85 -9.87
CA LYS A 552 30.20 -11.85 -10.95
C LYS A 552 31.32 -10.87 -10.65
N GLU A 553 31.93 -10.33 -11.71
CA GLU A 553 32.85 -9.18 -11.60
C GLU A 553 32.04 -7.88 -11.42
N ARG A 554 32.73 -6.79 -11.06
CA ARG A 554 32.05 -5.51 -10.81
C ARG A 554 31.42 -4.98 -12.10
N ASN A 555 30.10 -4.78 -12.07
CA ASN A 555 29.26 -4.34 -13.19
C ASN A 555 29.06 -5.37 -14.33
N THR A 556 29.32 -6.66 -14.10
CA THR A 556 28.93 -7.74 -15.02
C THR A 556 27.74 -8.54 -14.48
N PRO A 557 26.95 -9.23 -15.33
CA PRO A 557 26.02 -10.25 -14.85
C PRO A 557 26.77 -11.49 -14.33
N SER A 558 26.11 -12.28 -13.49
CA SER A 558 26.40 -13.69 -13.23
C SER A 558 25.51 -14.58 -14.09
N ILE A 559 25.80 -15.88 -14.17
CA ILE A 559 24.93 -16.82 -14.90
C ILE A 559 23.51 -16.88 -14.29
N ASN A 560 23.38 -16.73 -12.97
CA ASN A 560 22.09 -16.64 -12.29
C ASN A 560 21.30 -15.34 -12.57
N ASP A 561 21.94 -14.29 -13.12
CA ASP A 561 21.27 -13.08 -13.62
C ASP A 561 20.83 -13.22 -15.09
N CYS A 562 21.32 -14.21 -15.83
CA CYS A 562 21.02 -14.47 -17.24
C CYS A 562 20.01 -15.62 -17.47
N LEU A 563 19.61 -16.32 -16.40
CA LEU A 563 18.71 -17.47 -16.43
C LEU A 563 17.42 -17.20 -15.66
N GLU A 564 16.28 -17.52 -16.27
CA GLU A 564 14.99 -17.52 -15.59
C GLU A 564 14.96 -18.58 -14.48
N LYS A 565 14.42 -18.20 -13.32
CA LYS A 565 14.33 -19.10 -12.16
C LYS A 565 13.27 -20.19 -12.38
N GLY A 566 12.31 -19.91 -13.27
CA GLY A 566 11.14 -20.74 -13.52
C GLY A 566 10.13 -20.71 -12.35
N PRO A 567 8.94 -21.32 -12.54
CA PRO A 567 7.95 -21.48 -11.49
C PRO A 567 8.52 -22.33 -10.35
N ASN A 568 8.19 -21.96 -9.10
CA ASN A 568 8.53 -22.81 -7.95
C ASN A 568 7.62 -24.05 -7.92
N LEU A 569 8.06 -25.10 -8.61
CA LEU A 569 7.41 -26.42 -8.61
C LEU A 569 7.74 -27.26 -7.37
N VAL A 570 8.59 -26.77 -6.46
CA VAL A 570 8.91 -27.44 -5.20
C VAL A 570 7.78 -27.19 -4.20
N GLU A 571 7.17 -28.26 -3.71
CA GLU A 571 6.10 -28.17 -2.71
C GLU A 571 6.59 -27.56 -1.39
N LEU A 572 5.71 -26.83 -0.71
CA LEU A 572 6.06 -26.20 0.55
C LEU A 572 6.26 -27.27 1.63
N ILE A 573 7.38 -27.20 2.37
CA ILE A 573 7.72 -28.15 3.46
C ILE A 573 6.54 -28.38 4.44
N PRO A 574 5.77 -27.36 4.89
CA PRO A 574 4.63 -27.60 5.76
C PRO A 574 3.55 -28.48 5.13
N SER A 575 3.31 -28.37 3.83
CA SER A 575 2.31 -29.15 3.08
C SER A 575 2.69 -30.63 3.00
N LEU A 576 3.96 -30.90 2.69
CA LEU A 576 4.53 -32.25 2.70
C LEU A 576 4.51 -32.85 4.10
N MET A 577 4.98 -32.10 5.10
CA MET A 577 4.97 -32.56 6.50
C MET A 577 3.55 -32.76 7.03
N ASN A 578 2.57 -31.96 6.62
CA ASN A 578 1.17 -32.18 6.96
C ASN A 578 0.64 -33.48 6.33
N ARG A 579 0.92 -33.75 5.05
CA ARG A 579 0.52 -35.01 4.39
C ARG A 579 1.19 -36.23 5.02
N PHE A 580 2.50 -36.16 5.27
CA PHE A 580 3.31 -37.18 5.97
C PHE A 580 2.75 -37.57 7.36
N ARG A 581 1.99 -36.67 7.98
CA ARG A 581 1.33 -36.87 9.26
C ARG A 581 -0.09 -37.46 9.15
N VAL A 582 -0.71 -37.51 7.97
CA VAL A 582 -2.12 -37.93 7.82
C VAL A 582 -2.32 -39.44 7.58
N GLY A 583 -1.34 -40.15 7.00
CA GLY A 583 -1.42 -41.60 6.79
C GLY A 583 -0.82 -42.42 7.95
N LYS A 584 -1.37 -43.61 8.23
CA LYS A 584 -0.96 -44.47 9.35
C LYS A 584 0.51 -44.92 9.29
N TYR A 585 1.07 -45.18 8.12
CA TYR A 585 2.47 -45.55 7.93
C TYR A 585 3.20 -44.45 7.15
N GLY A 586 4.18 -43.81 7.78
CA GLY A 586 5.10 -42.86 7.13
C GLY A 586 6.18 -43.58 6.33
N VAL A 587 6.66 -42.94 5.27
CA VAL A 587 7.77 -43.42 4.43
C VAL A 587 8.57 -42.25 3.87
N ILE A 588 9.90 -42.38 3.88
CA ILE A 588 10.85 -41.40 3.31
C ILE A 588 11.92 -42.10 2.46
N ALA A 589 12.50 -41.38 1.48
CA ALA A 589 13.63 -41.83 0.66
C ALA A 589 14.37 -40.62 0.03
N ASP A 590 15.60 -40.81 -0.47
CA ASP A 590 16.34 -39.80 -1.24
C ASP A 590 16.59 -40.22 -2.70
N ILE A 591 16.44 -39.28 -3.63
CA ILE A 591 16.87 -39.42 -5.02
C ILE A 591 18.39 -39.25 -5.07
N LYS A 592 19.09 -40.36 -5.35
CA LYS A 592 20.55 -40.41 -5.49
C LYS A 592 21.05 -39.37 -6.50
N LYS A 593 21.75 -38.35 -5.99
CA LYS A 593 22.38 -37.27 -6.79
C LYS A 593 21.40 -36.50 -7.70
N ALA A 594 20.13 -36.34 -7.31
CA ALA A 594 19.00 -35.82 -8.11
C ALA A 594 19.31 -34.89 -9.31
N PHE A 595 19.89 -33.71 -9.10
CA PHE A 595 20.22 -32.77 -10.19
C PHE A 595 21.18 -33.39 -11.23
N LEU A 596 22.19 -34.14 -10.76
CA LEU A 596 23.18 -34.84 -11.57
C LEU A 596 22.62 -36.13 -12.24
N GLN A 597 21.30 -36.35 -12.19
CA GLN A 597 20.60 -37.31 -13.06
C GLN A 597 19.99 -36.65 -14.30
N ILE A 598 20.00 -35.32 -14.42
CA ILE A 598 19.46 -34.59 -15.58
C ILE A 598 20.62 -34.11 -16.45
N GLY A 599 20.66 -34.56 -17.70
CA GLY A 599 21.63 -34.13 -18.70
C GLY A 599 21.35 -32.72 -19.24
N LEU A 600 22.36 -32.08 -19.81
CA LEU A 600 22.24 -30.78 -20.47
C LEU A 600 22.43 -30.90 -21.99
N GLN A 601 21.75 -30.04 -22.74
CA GLN A 601 22.02 -29.89 -24.18
C GLN A 601 23.45 -29.36 -24.41
N GLU A 602 24.09 -29.83 -25.47
CA GLU A 602 25.49 -29.52 -25.82
C GLU A 602 25.79 -28.01 -25.89
N ARG A 603 24.80 -27.19 -26.26
CA ARG A 603 24.89 -25.73 -26.32
C ARG A 603 25.07 -25.06 -24.94
N ASP A 604 24.61 -25.70 -23.88
CA ASP A 604 24.60 -25.15 -22.51
C ASP A 604 25.79 -25.61 -21.66
N ILE A 605 26.40 -26.75 -22.01
CA ILE A 605 27.55 -27.35 -21.30
C ILE A 605 28.74 -26.37 -21.13
N PRO A 606 29.14 -25.56 -22.13
CA PRO A 606 30.27 -24.62 -21.99
C PRO A 606 30.07 -23.52 -20.93
N TYR A 607 28.84 -23.29 -20.47
CA TYR A 607 28.52 -22.29 -19.44
C TYR A 607 28.62 -22.82 -18.01
N LEU A 608 28.81 -24.14 -17.84
CA LEU A 608 29.04 -24.79 -16.55
C LEU A 608 30.44 -25.42 -16.51
N ARG A 609 31.45 -24.68 -16.97
CA ARG A 609 32.86 -25.05 -16.81
C ARG A 609 33.33 -24.74 -15.39
N PHE A 610 34.37 -25.42 -14.93
CA PHE A 610 35.07 -25.11 -13.69
C PHE A 610 36.54 -25.52 -13.80
N LEU A 611 37.32 -25.21 -12.76
CA LEU A 611 38.77 -25.38 -12.73
C LEU A 611 39.15 -26.32 -11.59
N TRP A 612 40.06 -27.27 -11.82
CA TRP A 612 40.57 -28.16 -10.77
C TRP A 612 42.10 -28.38 -10.88
N LYS A 613 42.69 -28.97 -9.84
CA LYS A 613 44.11 -29.36 -9.79
C LYS A 613 44.22 -30.73 -9.11
N ASP A 614 44.73 -31.72 -9.84
CA ASP A 614 44.91 -33.08 -9.35
C ASP A 614 45.98 -33.17 -8.23
N ARG A 615 45.97 -34.30 -7.51
CA ARG A 615 46.84 -34.53 -6.34
C ARG A 615 48.33 -34.70 -6.72
N GLY A 616 49.12 -33.67 -6.44
CA GLY A 616 50.56 -33.78 -6.15
C GLY A 616 51.51 -33.03 -7.08
N ARG A 617 52.08 -31.92 -6.56
CA ARG A 617 53.15 -31.07 -7.13
C ARG A 617 52.85 -30.42 -8.50
N GLU A 618 52.82 -29.08 -8.51
CA GLU A 618 52.96 -28.22 -9.70
C GLU A 618 52.08 -28.56 -10.92
N GLY A 619 50.93 -29.22 -10.69
CA GLY A 619 49.98 -29.57 -11.73
C GLY A 619 49.33 -28.36 -12.39
N ASN A 620 49.26 -28.39 -13.72
CA ASN A 620 48.50 -27.44 -14.53
C ASN A 620 47.02 -27.45 -14.13
N ILE A 621 46.34 -26.31 -14.25
CA ILE A 621 44.91 -26.21 -13.99
C ILE A 621 44.14 -26.95 -15.08
N LYS A 622 43.39 -27.98 -14.69
CA LYS A 622 42.44 -28.67 -15.56
C LYS A 622 41.18 -27.84 -15.75
N ILE A 623 40.63 -27.90 -16.97
CA ILE A 623 39.30 -27.37 -17.29
C ILE A 623 38.35 -28.56 -17.34
N LEU A 624 37.37 -28.56 -16.45
CA LEU A 624 36.32 -29.57 -16.37
C LEU A 624 34.99 -28.92 -16.76
N GLN A 625 34.08 -29.65 -17.42
CA GLN A 625 32.76 -29.14 -17.79
C GLN A 625 31.63 -30.10 -17.39
N HIS A 626 30.51 -29.54 -16.92
CA HIS A 626 29.36 -30.31 -16.48
C HIS A 626 28.42 -30.68 -17.63
N LYS A 627 28.23 -31.98 -17.83
CA LYS A 627 27.26 -32.52 -18.81
C LYS A 627 25.83 -32.59 -18.25
N ARG A 628 25.62 -32.13 -17.01
CA ARG A 628 24.42 -32.34 -16.19
C ARG A 628 24.08 -31.12 -15.33
N VAL A 629 22.82 -30.99 -14.94
CA VAL A 629 22.31 -29.89 -14.09
C VAL A 629 23.00 -29.89 -12.73
N VAL A 630 23.59 -28.75 -12.32
CA VAL A 630 24.38 -28.64 -11.08
C VAL A 630 23.65 -27.90 -9.95
N PHE A 631 24.10 -28.13 -8.73
CA PHE A 631 23.68 -27.35 -7.57
C PHE A 631 24.43 -26.00 -7.53
N GLY A 632 23.68 -24.90 -7.41
CA GLY A 632 24.21 -23.52 -7.41
C GLY A 632 23.65 -22.62 -8.52
N ILE A 633 23.04 -23.22 -9.55
CA ILE A 633 22.31 -22.51 -10.60
C ILE A 633 20.86 -22.26 -10.16
N SER A 634 20.36 -21.06 -10.42
CA SER A 634 19.06 -20.56 -9.95
C SER A 634 17.85 -21.35 -10.47
N SER A 635 17.95 -21.89 -11.69
CA SER A 635 16.92 -22.65 -12.38
C SER A 635 16.92 -24.16 -12.07
N SER A 636 17.97 -24.70 -11.44
CA SER A 636 18.10 -26.15 -11.19
C SER A 636 16.91 -26.76 -10.42
N PRO A 637 16.33 -26.13 -9.39
CA PRO A 637 15.14 -26.65 -8.70
C PRO A 637 13.91 -26.75 -9.61
N PHE A 638 13.70 -25.76 -10.48
CA PHE A 638 12.65 -25.79 -11.49
C PHE A 638 12.89 -26.92 -12.50
N LEU A 639 14.10 -27.06 -13.04
CA LEU A 639 14.43 -28.12 -14.01
C LEU A 639 14.21 -29.53 -13.42
N LEU A 640 14.59 -29.75 -12.16
CA LEU A 640 14.31 -31.01 -11.45
C LEU A 640 12.80 -31.24 -11.26
N GLY A 641 12.07 -30.25 -10.74
CA GLY A 641 10.62 -30.35 -10.55
C GLY A 641 9.86 -30.60 -11.85
N ALA A 642 10.21 -29.89 -12.93
CA ALA A 642 9.57 -30.03 -14.24
C ALA A 642 9.88 -31.39 -14.90
N THR A 643 11.09 -31.92 -14.70
CA THR A 643 11.48 -33.25 -15.20
C THR A 643 10.74 -34.36 -14.45
N LEU A 644 10.59 -34.25 -13.12
CA LEU A 644 9.79 -35.18 -12.33
C LEU A 644 8.29 -35.07 -12.68
N GLU A 645 7.74 -33.85 -12.80
CA GLU A 645 6.35 -33.61 -13.23
C GLU A 645 6.07 -34.24 -14.61
N LEU A 646 6.96 -34.02 -15.59
CA LEU A 646 6.86 -34.60 -16.93
C LEU A 646 6.94 -36.13 -16.90
N HIS A 647 7.86 -36.69 -16.11
CA HIS A 647 8.04 -38.14 -16.04
C HIS A 647 6.84 -38.83 -15.39
N LEU A 648 6.35 -38.30 -14.25
CA LEU A 648 5.22 -38.85 -13.51
C LEU A 648 3.89 -38.71 -14.27
N LYS A 649 3.69 -37.63 -15.06
CA LYS A 649 2.53 -37.51 -15.96
C LYS A 649 2.49 -38.57 -17.06
N ASN A 650 3.66 -39.04 -17.50
CA ASN A 650 3.80 -40.07 -18.54
C ASN A 650 3.96 -41.49 -17.96
N ALA A 651 3.60 -41.70 -16.69
CA ALA A 651 3.59 -43.02 -16.08
C ALA A 651 2.57 -43.96 -16.77
N PRO A 652 2.88 -45.27 -16.92
CA PRO A 652 1.91 -46.26 -17.39
C PRO A 652 0.64 -46.29 -16.55
N ASP A 653 -0.51 -46.61 -17.16
CA ASP A 653 -1.81 -46.56 -16.46
C ASP A 653 -1.87 -47.41 -15.17
N HIS A 654 -1.11 -48.51 -15.09
CA HIS A 654 -1.03 -49.35 -13.89
C HIS A 654 -0.19 -48.74 -12.74
N LEU A 655 0.68 -47.76 -13.02
CA LEU A 655 1.47 -47.03 -12.01
C LEU A 655 0.92 -45.62 -11.75
N LYS A 656 -0.18 -45.24 -12.41
CA LYS A 656 -0.73 -43.88 -12.44
C LYS A 656 -1.18 -43.36 -11.08
N GLU A 657 -1.59 -44.26 -10.19
CA GLU A 657 -1.94 -43.93 -8.80
C GLU A 657 -0.68 -43.53 -7.99
N THR A 658 0.33 -44.40 -7.98
CA THR A 658 1.63 -44.12 -7.32
C THR A 658 2.33 -42.90 -7.93
N ALA A 659 2.21 -42.67 -9.24
CA ALA A 659 2.73 -41.46 -9.87
C ALA A 659 2.04 -40.17 -9.38
N GLN A 660 0.73 -40.19 -9.13
CA GLN A 660 0.01 -39.07 -8.52
C GLN A 660 0.38 -38.86 -7.05
N GLN A 661 0.70 -39.93 -6.32
CA GLN A 661 1.19 -39.86 -4.94
C GLN A 661 2.61 -39.25 -4.89
N LEU A 662 3.53 -39.76 -5.72
CA LEU A 662 4.90 -39.24 -5.86
C LEU A 662 4.95 -37.75 -6.23
N MET A 663 4.05 -37.31 -7.12
CA MET A 663 3.93 -35.90 -7.52
C MET A 663 3.45 -34.98 -6.37
N ARG A 664 3.12 -35.54 -5.21
CA ARG A 664 2.79 -34.84 -3.94
C ARG A 664 3.71 -35.25 -2.77
N SER A 665 4.88 -35.80 -3.08
CA SER A 665 5.83 -36.38 -2.12
C SER A 665 7.23 -35.74 -2.14
N PHE A 666 7.56 -34.89 -3.11
CA PHE A 666 8.94 -34.45 -3.35
C PHE A 666 9.26 -33.04 -2.84
N TYR A 667 10.18 -32.96 -1.87
CA TYR A 667 10.94 -31.74 -1.59
C TYR A 667 12.35 -31.85 -2.19
N VAL A 668 12.50 -31.35 -3.41
CA VAL A 668 13.75 -31.38 -4.20
C VAL A 668 14.25 -32.82 -4.42
N ASP A 669 15.21 -33.30 -3.62
CA ASP A 669 15.78 -34.64 -3.67
C ASP A 669 15.13 -35.63 -2.67
N ASN A 670 14.23 -35.17 -1.80
CA ASN A 670 13.66 -35.97 -0.69
C ASN A 670 12.21 -36.38 -1.02
N CYS A 671 11.94 -37.68 -1.06
CA CYS A 671 10.60 -38.25 -1.05
C CYS A 671 10.11 -38.38 0.39
N VAL A 672 8.93 -37.87 0.70
CA VAL A 672 8.30 -37.90 2.03
C VAL A 672 6.78 -38.08 1.86
N PHE A 673 6.25 -39.23 2.26
CA PHE A 673 4.83 -39.58 2.08
C PHE A 673 4.29 -40.47 3.20
N SER A 674 2.98 -40.75 3.21
CA SER A 674 2.38 -41.69 4.15
C SER A 674 1.12 -42.34 3.59
N VAL A 675 0.90 -43.60 3.95
CA VAL A 675 -0.19 -44.47 3.47
C VAL A 675 -0.93 -45.11 4.65
N ASN A 676 -2.06 -45.78 4.42
CA ASN A 676 -2.91 -46.30 5.50
C ASN A 676 -2.72 -47.79 5.79
N THR A 677 -2.31 -48.60 4.81
CA THR A 677 -2.07 -50.04 5.00
C THR A 677 -0.63 -50.47 4.68
N LYS A 678 -0.17 -51.56 5.31
CA LYS A 678 1.12 -52.20 5.00
C LYS A 678 1.23 -52.60 3.52
N LYS A 679 0.10 -52.98 2.90
CA LYS A 679 0.02 -53.34 1.48
C LYS A 679 0.23 -52.13 0.57
N GLU A 680 -0.37 -50.98 0.91
CA GLU A 680 -0.06 -49.72 0.22
C GLU A 680 1.42 -49.33 0.38
N LEU A 681 2.02 -49.55 1.55
CA LEU A 681 3.43 -49.21 1.80
C LEU A 681 4.37 -50.03 0.91
N ALA A 682 4.21 -51.36 0.92
CA ALA A 682 5.01 -52.25 0.08
C ALA A 682 4.81 -51.96 -1.43
N ARG A 683 3.57 -51.66 -1.84
CA ARG A 683 3.24 -51.25 -3.21
C ARG A 683 3.92 -49.93 -3.58
N PHE A 684 3.77 -48.89 -2.76
CA PHE A 684 4.32 -47.56 -3.01
C PHE A 684 5.84 -47.59 -3.15
N ILE A 685 6.55 -48.30 -2.27
CA ILE A 685 8.02 -48.46 -2.36
C ILE A 685 8.41 -49.11 -3.71
N SER A 686 7.83 -50.29 -3.99
CA SER A 686 8.16 -51.08 -5.19
C SER A 686 7.83 -50.33 -6.50
N GLU A 687 6.62 -49.81 -6.61
CA GLU A 687 6.17 -49.06 -7.80
C GLU A 687 6.94 -47.74 -7.99
N SER A 688 7.32 -47.06 -6.91
CA SER A 688 8.12 -45.84 -7.00
C SER A 688 9.54 -46.11 -7.48
N GLN A 689 10.18 -47.18 -7.00
CA GLN A 689 11.49 -47.61 -7.49
C GLN A 689 11.41 -48.05 -8.96
N ALA A 690 10.39 -48.84 -9.32
CA ALA A 690 10.17 -49.29 -10.69
C ALA A 690 9.96 -48.13 -11.67
N LEU A 691 9.13 -47.15 -11.32
CA LEU A 691 8.82 -45.99 -12.17
C LEU A 691 10.08 -45.10 -12.37
N LEU A 692 10.64 -44.59 -11.27
CA LEU A 692 11.66 -43.54 -11.30
C LEU A 692 13.04 -44.06 -11.78
N SER A 693 13.34 -45.34 -11.58
CA SER A 693 14.58 -45.94 -12.11
C SER A 693 14.64 -45.90 -13.64
N THR A 694 13.50 -45.94 -14.35
CA THR A 694 13.49 -45.78 -15.82
C THR A 694 14.00 -44.40 -16.27
N ALA A 695 13.93 -43.39 -15.40
CA ALA A 695 14.42 -42.04 -15.63
C ALA A 695 15.79 -41.75 -14.95
N LYS A 696 16.48 -42.79 -14.47
CA LYS A 696 17.73 -42.72 -13.68
C LYS A 696 17.58 -42.05 -12.30
N PHE A 697 16.37 -41.74 -11.85
CA PHE A 697 16.09 -41.22 -10.50
C PHE A 697 16.00 -42.37 -9.49
N GLU A 698 17.16 -42.96 -9.16
CA GLU A 698 17.28 -44.04 -8.19
C GLU A 698 16.90 -43.57 -6.76
N LEU A 699 15.75 -44.05 -6.26
CA LEU A 699 15.35 -43.88 -4.85
C LEU A 699 16.04 -44.90 -3.94
N ARG A 700 16.74 -44.38 -2.93
CA ARG A 700 17.46 -45.13 -1.89
C ARG A 700 17.14 -44.56 -0.50
N GLY A 701 17.76 -45.10 0.55
CA GLY A 701 17.61 -44.55 1.91
C GLY A 701 16.19 -44.68 2.46
N TRP A 702 15.50 -45.77 2.08
CA TRP A 702 14.11 -46.03 2.46
C TRP A 702 13.97 -46.29 3.96
N GLU A 703 13.34 -45.37 4.66
CA GLU A 703 12.96 -45.50 6.07
C GLU A 703 11.43 -45.40 6.18
N HIS A 704 10.81 -46.26 7.00
CA HIS A 704 9.36 -46.39 7.08
C HIS A 704 8.88 -46.73 8.50
N SER A 705 7.64 -46.36 8.83
CA SER A 705 7.00 -46.74 10.11
C SER A 705 7.08 -48.26 10.33
N PRO A 706 7.19 -48.73 11.59
CA PRO A 706 7.32 -50.15 11.89
C PRO A 706 6.21 -51.01 11.27
N THR A 707 6.62 -52.17 10.77
CA THR A 707 5.75 -53.28 10.36
C THR A 707 6.10 -54.48 11.22
N GLU A 708 5.11 -55.21 11.74
CA GLU A 708 5.32 -56.39 12.61
C GLU A 708 6.34 -57.40 12.06
N ASP A 709 6.52 -57.45 10.75
CA ASP A 709 7.43 -58.36 10.04
C ASP A 709 8.94 -58.00 10.16
N LYS A 710 9.32 -56.93 10.88
CA LYS A 710 10.71 -56.45 11.03
C LYS A 710 11.13 -56.16 12.48
N ILE A 711 10.94 -57.13 13.37
CA ILE A 711 11.43 -57.11 14.77
C ILE A 711 12.88 -57.63 14.82
N GLU A 712 13.81 -56.86 14.25
CA GLU A 712 15.26 -57.10 14.37
C GLU A 712 15.89 -55.92 15.12
N GLU A 713 16.46 -56.21 16.30
CA GLU A 713 17.34 -55.39 17.17
C GLU A 713 17.41 -53.85 16.92
N ARG A 714 16.26 -53.17 16.91
CA ARG A 714 16.22 -51.71 16.74
C ARG A 714 16.53 -51.00 18.06
N GLN A 715 17.47 -50.05 18.01
CA GLN A 715 17.71 -49.11 19.11
C GLN A 715 16.44 -48.33 19.44
N GLU A 716 16.08 -48.24 20.73
CA GLU A 716 14.80 -47.71 21.23
C GLU A 716 14.53 -46.22 20.92
N ASP A 717 15.53 -45.49 20.40
CA ASP A 717 15.46 -44.09 19.99
C ASP A 717 16.16 -43.84 18.63
N LEU A 718 16.01 -44.76 17.67
CA LEU A 718 16.45 -44.52 16.28
C LEU A 718 15.70 -43.32 15.67
N LYS A 719 16.40 -42.19 15.52
CA LYS A 719 15.88 -40.92 14.99
C LYS A 719 16.50 -40.58 13.63
N VAL A 720 15.65 -40.44 12.61
CA VAL A 720 16.05 -40.06 11.24
C VAL A 720 15.61 -38.63 10.90
N PRO A 721 16.39 -37.88 10.09
CA PRO A 721 16.04 -36.52 9.71
C PRO A 721 14.97 -36.49 8.59
N VAL A 722 13.89 -35.75 8.80
CA VAL A 722 12.79 -35.56 7.84
C VAL A 722 12.57 -34.06 7.62
N LEU A 723 13.01 -33.57 6.45
CA LEU A 723 12.90 -32.15 6.01
C LEU A 723 13.36 -31.09 7.04
N GLY A 724 14.26 -31.44 7.97
CA GLY A 724 14.76 -30.55 9.03
C GLY A 724 14.20 -30.80 10.44
N LEU A 725 13.28 -31.77 10.59
CA LEU A 725 12.83 -32.30 11.88
C LEU A 725 13.44 -33.69 12.13
N LEU A 726 13.32 -34.22 13.35
CA LEU A 726 13.73 -35.58 13.70
C LEU A 726 12.50 -36.47 13.93
N TRP A 727 12.40 -37.56 13.16
CA TRP A 727 11.36 -38.59 13.30
C TRP A 727 11.94 -39.81 14.01
N ASN A 728 11.31 -40.21 15.12
CA ASN A 728 11.61 -41.40 15.88
C ASN A 728 10.88 -42.58 15.24
N LEU A 729 11.62 -43.54 14.68
CA LEU A 729 11.02 -44.67 13.94
C LEU A 729 10.28 -45.65 14.88
N PRO A 730 10.86 -46.13 16.01
CA PRO A 730 10.14 -47.00 16.96
C PRO A 730 8.89 -46.38 17.58
N LYS A 731 8.91 -45.08 17.92
CA LYS A 731 7.83 -44.40 18.67
C LYS A 731 6.88 -43.60 17.79
N ASP A 732 7.12 -43.56 16.47
CA ASP A 732 6.46 -42.73 15.45
C ASP A 732 6.29 -41.23 15.81
N THR A 733 7.11 -40.69 16.72
CA THR A 733 7.05 -39.28 17.14
C THR A 733 7.98 -38.38 16.34
N MET A 734 7.54 -37.14 16.12
CA MET A 734 8.34 -36.05 15.59
C MET A 734 8.87 -35.16 16.73
N SER A 735 10.10 -34.66 16.55
CA SER A 735 10.79 -33.76 17.47
C SER A 735 11.67 -32.76 16.69
N LEU A 736 12.09 -31.66 17.34
CA LEU A 736 12.98 -30.66 16.75
C LEU A 736 14.43 -31.17 16.76
N ASP A 737 15.23 -30.87 15.73
CA ASP A 737 16.69 -31.04 15.84
C ASP A 737 17.29 -29.85 16.60
N MET A 738 17.77 -30.10 17.83
CA MET A 738 18.38 -29.10 18.69
C MET A 738 19.92 -29.14 18.66
N LYS A 739 20.53 -30.00 17.82
CA LYS A 739 22.00 -30.13 17.71
C LYS A 739 22.61 -28.81 17.25
N GLY A 740 23.67 -28.37 17.93
CA GLY A 740 24.38 -27.13 17.61
C GLY A 740 23.74 -25.82 18.10
N LEU A 741 22.53 -25.84 18.68
CA LEU A 741 21.99 -24.68 19.42
C LEU A 741 22.77 -24.42 20.72
N ILE A 742 23.33 -25.47 21.33
CA ILE A 742 24.15 -25.42 22.55
C ILE A 742 25.64 -25.37 22.15
N LYS A 743 26.06 -24.27 21.51
CA LYS A 743 27.48 -23.89 21.41
C LYS A 743 27.76 -22.72 22.37
N GLU A 744 28.94 -22.72 22.99
CA GLU A 744 29.39 -21.56 23.79
C GLU A 744 29.59 -20.34 22.89
N ASP A 745 28.78 -19.32 23.14
CA ASP A 745 28.48 -18.27 22.18
C ASP A 745 29.26 -17.01 22.57
N LYS A 746 30.59 -17.09 22.43
CA LYS A 746 31.56 -16.12 22.99
C LYS A 746 31.37 -14.71 22.42
N GLY A 747 31.52 -13.71 23.29
CA GLY A 747 31.34 -12.29 22.95
C GLY A 747 29.93 -11.75 23.26
N PRO A 748 29.74 -10.42 23.16
CA PRO A 748 28.51 -9.74 23.57
C PRO A 748 27.28 -10.23 22.78
N THR A 749 26.10 -10.05 23.37
CA THR A 749 24.85 -10.41 22.69
C THR A 749 24.37 -9.26 21.82
N THR A 750 24.21 -9.53 20.52
CA THR A 750 23.91 -8.56 19.44
C THR A 750 22.62 -8.94 18.71
N LYS A 751 22.04 -8.03 17.91
CA LYS A 751 20.86 -8.37 17.07
C LYS A 751 21.14 -9.56 16.14
N ARG A 752 22.34 -9.66 15.58
CA ARG A 752 22.74 -10.79 14.72
C ARG A 752 22.70 -12.12 15.47
N LYS A 753 23.17 -12.14 16.72
CA LYS A 753 23.20 -13.32 17.62
C LYS A 753 21.80 -13.78 18.02
N ILE A 754 20.88 -12.84 18.30
CA ILE A 754 19.47 -13.16 18.55
C ILE A 754 18.86 -13.78 17.28
N LEU A 755 19.01 -13.14 16.12
CA LEU A 755 18.43 -13.62 14.86
C LEU A 755 18.93 -15.02 14.47
N SER A 756 20.24 -15.27 14.53
CA SER A 756 20.82 -16.57 14.18
C SER A 756 20.36 -17.69 15.13
N THR A 757 20.27 -17.41 16.43
CA THR A 757 19.80 -18.39 17.43
C THR A 757 18.34 -18.77 17.22
N VAL A 758 17.47 -17.82 16.87
CA VAL A 758 16.05 -18.11 16.55
C VAL A 758 15.93 -18.91 15.26
N HIS A 759 16.65 -18.52 14.20
CA HIS A 759 16.54 -19.19 12.90
C HIS A 759 17.23 -20.57 12.85
N ARG A 760 18.07 -20.91 13.83
CA ARG A 760 18.53 -22.29 14.07
C ARG A 760 17.42 -23.23 14.57
N ILE A 761 16.31 -22.71 15.13
CA ILE A 761 15.15 -23.51 15.51
C ILE A 761 14.27 -23.71 14.27
N PHE A 762 14.51 -24.81 13.55
CA PHE A 762 13.73 -25.14 12.35
C PHE A 762 12.40 -25.82 12.71
N ASP A 763 11.29 -25.11 12.52
CA ASP A 763 9.94 -25.59 12.84
C ASP A 763 8.95 -25.18 11.73
N PRO A 764 8.74 -26.05 10.72
CA PRO A 764 7.86 -25.74 9.59
C PRO A 764 6.36 -25.87 9.96
N ILE A 765 6.01 -26.56 11.04
CA ILE A 765 4.62 -26.76 11.46
C ILE A 765 4.15 -25.68 12.45
N GLY A 766 5.03 -25.21 13.33
CA GLY A 766 4.77 -24.17 14.33
C GLY A 766 4.56 -24.69 15.75
N PHE A 767 4.95 -25.93 16.05
CA PHE A 767 4.82 -26.54 17.39
C PHE A 767 5.53 -25.74 18.49
N SER A 768 6.65 -25.09 18.14
CA SER A 768 7.47 -24.23 19.00
C SER A 768 7.14 -22.74 18.87
N CYS A 769 6.11 -22.36 18.09
CA CYS A 769 5.86 -20.95 17.80
C CYS A 769 5.61 -20.06 19.05
N PRO A 770 5.01 -20.52 20.17
CA PRO A 770 4.97 -19.75 21.42
C PRO A 770 6.37 -19.39 21.95
N VAL A 771 7.31 -20.34 21.89
CA VAL A 771 8.67 -20.20 22.43
C VAL A 771 9.54 -19.37 21.51
N THR A 772 9.40 -19.51 20.19
CA THR A 772 10.13 -18.65 19.24
C THR A 772 9.56 -17.23 19.16
N LEU A 773 8.54 -16.85 19.95
CA LEU A 773 7.98 -15.50 19.91
C LEU A 773 8.83 -14.46 20.64
N GLU A 774 9.21 -14.69 21.90
CA GLU A 774 9.94 -13.71 22.71
C GLU A 774 11.15 -13.10 21.98
N PRO A 775 12.08 -13.86 21.40
CA PRO A 775 13.24 -13.27 20.74
C PRO A 775 12.92 -12.55 19.42
N LYS A 776 11.78 -12.85 18.75
CA LYS A 776 11.27 -12.02 17.64
C LYS A 776 10.79 -10.66 18.16
N CYS A 777 10.16 -10.63 19.34
CA CYS A 777 9.78 -9.39 20.03
C CYS A 777 11.01 -8.60 20.52
N LEU A 778 12.02 -9.25 21.11
CA LEU A 778 13.29 -8.63 21.50
C LEU A 778 13.99 -7.99 20.30
N LEU A 779 14.04 -8.67 19.15
CA LEU A 779 14.61 -8.12 17.92
C LEU A 779 13.84 -6.86 17.45
N GLN A 780 12.51 -6.84 17.62
CA GLN A 780 11.70 -5.65 17.35
C GLN A 780 11.94 -4.52 18.37
N GLU A 781 12.14 -4.83 19.65
CA GLU A 781 12.59 -3.85 20.66
C GLU A 781 13.93 -3.22 20.26
N CYS A 782 14.90 -4.02 19.81
CA CYS A 782 16.18 -3.53 19.32
C CYS A 782 16.07 -2.63 18.07
N TRP A 783 15.09 -2.86 17.19
CA TRP A 783 14.80 -1.96 16.06
C TRP A 783 14.13 -0.65 16.51
N LYS A 784 13.26 -0.67 17.53
CA LYS A 784 12.67 0.55 18.11
C LYS A 784 13.73 1.44 18.77
N LEU A 785 14.81 0.84 19.28
CA LEU A 785 15.98 1.52 19.86
C LEU A 785 17.03 1.99 18.83
N GLY A 786 16.84 1.72 17.53
CA GLY A 786 17.75 2.19 16.47
C GLY A 786 19.15 1.56 16.44
N LEU A 787 19.39 0.48 17.20
CA LEU A 787 20.70 -0.16 17.36
C LEU A 787 21.25 -0.72 16.02
N SER A 788 22.57 -0.82 15.86
CA SER A 788 23.18 -1.48 14.68
C SER A 788 23.12 -3.03 14.79
N TRP A 789 23.46 -3.76 13.74
CA TRP A 789 23.37 -5.23 13.73
C TRP A 789 24.31 -5.93 14.73
N ASP A 790 25.47 -5.33 14.95
CA ASP A 790 26.60 -5.91 15.67
C ASP A 790 26.98 -5.09 16.93
N ALA A 791 26.16 -4.09 17.26
CA ALA A 791 26.21 -3.44 18.57
C ALA A 791 25.79 -4.41 19.69
N GLU A 792 26.46 -4.28 20.83
CA GLU A 792 26.07 -4.89 22.10
C GLU A 792 24.70 -4.36 22.55
N LEU A 793 23.85 -5.26 23.04
CA LEU A 793 22.47 -4.94 23.43
C LEU A 793 22.38 -4.51 24.91
N PRO A 794 21.48 -3.58 25.26
CA PRO A 794 21.23 -3.18 26.64
C PRO A 794 20.95 -4.38 27.56
N LEU A 795 21.48 -4.33 28.80
CA LEU A 795 21.42 -5.43 29.77
C LEU A 795 20.04 -6.08 29.90
N LEU A 796 18.97 -5.28 29.97
CA LEU A 796 17.59 -5.78 30.07
C LEU A 796 17.15 -6.68 28.90
N ILE A 797 17.64 -6.42 27.68
CA ILE A 797 17.37 -7.23 26.48
C ILE A 797 18.23 -8.48 26.51
N THR A 798 19.51 -8.34 26.86
CA THR A 798 20.48 -9.44 26.99
C THR A 798 20.02 -10.45 28.06
N GLU A 799 19.65 -10.01 29.26
CA GLU A 799 19.12 -10.87 30.32
C GLU A 799 17.88 -11.65 29.90
N ARG A 800 16.94 -11.02 29.19
CA ARG A 800 15.74 -11.70 28.67
C ARG A 800 16.12 -12.77 27.64
N PHE A 801 17.01 -12.44 26.71
CA PHE A 801 17.48 -13.38 25.70
C PHE A 801 18.24 -14.57 26.30
N GLU A 802 19.16 -14.35 27.23
CA GLU A 802 19.90 -15.45 27.87
C GLU A 802 18.98 -16.28 28.79
N ARG A 803 18.01 -15.67 29.49
CA ARG A 803 16.99 -16.40 30.27
C ARG A 803 16.11 -17.30 29.39
N TRP A 804 15.75 -16.83 28.21
CA TRP A 804 15.07 -17.62 27.19
C TRP A 804 15.96 -18.77 26.68
N LYS A 805 17.21 -18.46 26.31
CA LYS A 805 18.20 -19.41 25.78
C LYS A 805 18.55 -20.52 26.78
N MET A 806 18.66 -20.20 28.07
CA MET A 806 18.90 -21.16 29.15
C MET A 806 17.77 -22.18 29.32
N LYS A 807 16.52 -21.81 29.02
CA LYS A 807 15.38 -22.75 29.04
C LYS A 807 15.26 -23.57 27.75
N LEU A 808 15.79 -23.08 26.63
CA LEU A 808 15.63 -23.67 25.29
C LEU A 808 15.94 -25.17 25.19
N PRO A 809 16.94 -25.76 25.88
CA PRO A 809 17.19 -27.21 25.85
C PRO A 809 16.03 -28.09 26.33
N LYS A 810 15.05 -27.54 27.05
CA LYS A 810 13.84 -28.28 27.44
C LYS A 810 12.98 -28.69 26.25
N LEU A 811 13.10 -28.03 25.08
CA LEU A 811 12.42 -28.46 23.85
C LEU A 811 12.86 -29.85 23.35
N ASN A 812 13.97 -30.42 23.82
CA ASN A 812 14.33 -31.82 23.51
C ASN A 812 13.30 -32.84 24.02
N ALA A 813 12.48 -32.46 25.02
CA ALA A 813 11.38 -33.29 25.52
C ALA A 813 10.08 -33.15 24.70
N LEU A 814 10.04 -32.24 23.71
CA LEU A 814 8.89 -32.07 22.82
C LEU A 814 8.85 -33.23 21.81
N GLN A 815 8.01 -34.22 22.09
CA GLN A 815 7.68 -35.32 21.19
C GLN A 815 6.19 -35.26 20.85
N ILE A 816 5.87 -35.27 19.56
CA ILE A 816 4.51 -35.10 19.04
C ILE A 816 4.24 -36.25 18.07
N PRO A 817 3.08 -36.93 18.12
CA PRO A 817 2.76 -37.99 17.16
C PRO A 817 2.91 -37.51 15.71
N ARG A 818 3.61 -38.31 14.88
CA ARG A 818 3.60 -38.10 13.43
C ARG A 818 2.16 -38.31 12.95
N TYR A 819 1.58 -39.47 13.20
CA TYR A 819 0.22 -39.79 12.76
C TYR A 819 -0.82 -38.95 13.53
N VAL A 820 -1.42 -37.94 12.89
CA VAL A 820 -2.45 -37.05 13.49
C VAL A 820 -3.67 -37.84 13.96
N ARG A 821 -3.89 -39.05 13.44
CA ARG A 821 -5.07 -39.87 13.65
C ARG A 821 -4.80 -41.15 14.45
N GLU A 822 -3.75 -41.18 15.28
CA GLU A 822 -3.37 -42.37 16.04
C GLU A 822 -4.47 -42.78 17.05
N ASP A 823 -5.00 -41.81 17.79
CA ASP A 823 -6.09 -41.98 18.76
C ASP A 823 -7.50 -41.94 18.12
N PHE A 824 -7.62 -42.15 16.81
CA PHE A 824 -8.87 -41.95 16.05
C PHE A 824 -9.41 -43.31 15.55
N ALA A 825 -10.65 -43.64 15.90
CA ALA A 825 -11.32 -44.81 15.32
C ALA A 825 -11.65 -44.58 13.83
N GLU A 826 -11.72 -45.64 13.04
CA GLU A 826 -11.90 -45.55 11.58
C GLU A 826 -13.27 -44.96 11.15
N ASP A 827 -14.26 -44.99 12.05
CA ASP A 827 -15.60 -44.41 11.87
C ASP A 827 -15.73 -42.94 12.33
N SER A 828 -14.66 -42.36 12.88
CA SER A 828 -14.71 -41.07 13.58
C SER A 828 -15.22 -39.92 12.71
N LYS A 829 -16.18 -39.16 13.24
CA LYS A 829 -16.61 -37.88 12.68
C LYS A 829 -15.49 -36.86 12.84
N LEU A 830 -14.92 -36.42 11.73
CA LEU A 830 -13.85 -35.42 11.71
C LEU A 830 -14.42 -34.00 11.70
N SER A 831 -13.70 -33.07 12.32
CA SER A 831 -14.00 -31.62 12.31
C SER A 831 -12.71 -30.80 12.46
N ILE A 832 -12.64 -29.62 11.87
CA ILE A 832 -11.43 -28.77 11.84
C ILE A 832 -11.69 -27.47 12.60
N HIS A 833 -10.81 -27.14 13.54
CA HIS A 833 -10.98 -26.00 14.45
C HIS A 833 -9.83 -25.01 14.30
N VAL A 834 -10.14 -23.80 13.83
CA VAL A 834 -9.20 -22.73 13.51
C VAL A 834 -9.32 -21.64 14.57
N PHE A 835 -8.33 -21.49 15.43
CA PHE A 835 -8.32 -20.50 16.51
C PHE A 835 -7.46 -19.30 16.13
N CYS A 836 -7.96 -18.10 16.38
CA CYS A 836 -7.31 -16.81 16.08
C CYS A 836 -7.22 -15.96 17.36
N ASP A 837 -6.07 -15.34 17.60
CA ASP A 837 -5.82 -14.54 18.82
C ASP A 837 -4.85 -13.37 18.56
N THR A 838 -4.87 -12.36 19.43
CA THR A 838 -4.08 -11.13 19.31
C THR A 838 -3.69 -10.55 20.68
N SER A 839 -2.39 -10.41 20.92
CA SER A 839 -1.82 -9.56 21.95
C SER A 839 -1.38 -8.19 21.39
N GLN A 840 -0.95 -7.27 22.27
CA GLN A 840 -0.35 -6.00 21.83
C GLN A 840 1.01 -6.20 21.12
N SER A 841 1.67 -7.33 21.35
CA SER A 841 3.01 -7.63 20.85
C SER A 841 2.99 -8.49 19.59
N ALA A 842 2.00 -9.35 19.42
CA ALA A 842 1.91 -10.31 18.32
C ALA A 842 0.48 -10.85 18.16
N TYR A 843 0.21 -11.48 17.01
CA TYR A 843 -1.03 -12.20 16.75
C TYR A 843 -0.74 -13.59 16.18
N ALA A 844 -1.68 -14.52 16.36
CA ALA A 844 -1.46 -15.93 16.07
C ALA A 844 -2.69 -16.66 15.52
N THR A 845 -2.43 -17.83 14.92
CA THR A 845 -3.44 -18.80 14.52
C THR A 845 -2.92 -20.22 14.74
N CYS A 846 -3.77 -21.12 15.23
CA CYS A 846 -3.53 -22.56 15.25
C CYS A 846 -4.74 -23.35 14.72
N ILE A 847 -4.49 -24.49 14.08
CA ILE A 847 -5.48 -25.34 13.42
C ILE A 847 -5.40 -26.76 14.00
N PHE A 848 -6.49 -27.21 14.63
CA PHE A 848 -6.63 -28.57 15.16
C PHE A 848 -7.55 -29.42 14.28
N LEU A 849 -7.25 -30.72 14.20
CA LEU A 849 -8.18 -31.75 13.77
C LEU A 849 -8.80 -32.38 15.02
N ARG A 850 -10.13 -32.40 15.10
CA ARG A 850 -10.92 -33.14 16.10
C ARG A 850 -11.51 -34.38 15.43
N ALA A 851 -11.50 -35.50 16.15
CA ALA A 851 -12.16 -36.73 15.76
C ALA A 851 -13.04 -37.22 16.91
N GLU A 852 -14.23 -37.70 16.56
CA GLU A 852 -15.28 -38.09 17.50
C GLU A 852 -15.88 -39.43 17.04
N SER A 853 -15.61 -40.49 17.82
CA SER A 853 -16.25 -41.80 17.71
C SER A 853 -17.16 -42.02 18.93
N ALA A 854 -17.79 -43.19 19.05
CA ALA A 854 -18.74 -43.49 20.13
C ALA A 854 -18.11 -43.41 21.53
N ASP A 855 -16.88 -43.91 21.68
CA ASP A 855 -16.23 -44.09 22.98
C ASP A 855 -15.12 -43.07 23.29
N ASN A 856 -14.66 -42.29 22.30
CA ASN A 856 -13.52 -41.37 22.44
C ASN A 856 -13.65 -40.13 21.55
N THR A 857 -13.14 -38.98 22.03
CA THR A 857 -12.93 -37.76 21.24
C THR A 857 -11.51 -37.25 21.44
N SER A 858 -10.74 -37.28 20.36
CA SER A 858 -9.32 -36.90 20.31
C SER A 858 -9.12 -35.64 19.46
N CYS A 859 -8.05 -34.89 19.76
CA CYS A 859 -7.73 -33.61 19.13
C CYS A 859 -6.22 -33.50 18.92
N GLN A 860 -5.79 -33.10 17.73
CA GLN A 860 -4.37 -32.98 17.39
C GLN A 860 -4.10 -31.75 16.50
N LEU A 861 -3.00 -31.05 16.80
CA LEU A 861 -2.58 -29.83 16.11
C LEU A 861 -2.02 -30.18 14.72
N ILE A 862 -2.69 -29.68 13.68
CA ILE A 862 -2.20 -29.76 12.31
C ILE A 862 -1.07 -28.75 12.13
N GLN A 863 -1.33 -27.46 12.36
CA GLN A 863 -0.39 -26.37 12.03
C GLN A 863 -0.66 -25.09 12.83
N ALA A 864 0.39 -24.32 13.12
CA ALA A 864 0.28 -23.02 13.80
C ALA A 864 1.25 -21.97 13.22
N ARG A 865 0.92 -20.68 13.41
CA ARG A 865 1.71 -19.52 13.01
C ARG A 865 1.51 -18.35 13.97
N ASN A 866 2.57 -17.57 14.19
CA ASN A 866 2.47 -16.25 14.81
C ASN A 866 3.30 -15.20 14.06
N ARG A 867 2.94 -13.92 14.23
CA ARG A 867 3.68 -12.76 13.72
C ARG A 867 3.69 -11.65 14.76
N VAL A 868 4.84 -10.99 14.91
CA VAL A 868 4.97 -9.78 15.76
C VAL A 868 4.10 -8.66 15.16
N ALA A 869 3.42 -7.90 16.02
CA ALA A 869 2.55 -6.80 15.62
C ALA A 869 3.36 -5.70 14.88
N PRO A 870 2.82 -5.03 13.85
CA PRO A 870 3.58 -4.05 13.07
C PRO A 870 4.08 -2.86 13.91
N LEU A 871 5.30 -2.39 13.60
CA LEU A 871 5.93 -1.22 14.24
C LEU A 871 5.04 0.05 14.21
N LYS A 872 4.26 0.21 13.13
CA LYS A 872 3.25 1.26 13.02
C LYS A 872 2.03 0.86 13.86
N LYS A 873 1.79 1.61 14.95
CA LYS A 873 0.66 1.37 15.87
C LYS A 873 -0.67 1.23 15.11
N ILE A 874 -1.33 0.10 15.33
CA ILE A 874 -2.66 -0.27 14.83
C ILE A 874 -3.53 -0.55 16.07
N SER A 875 -4.84 -0.32 16.00
CA SER A 875 -5.77 -0.63 17.10
C SER A 875 -5.92 -2.14 17.30
N ILE A 876 -6.11 -2.61 18.53
CA ILE A 876 -6.20 -4.05 18.84
C ILE A 876 -7.30 -4.75 18.01
N PRO A 877 -8.53 -4.18 17.83
CA PRO A 877 -9.53 -4.71 16.91
C PRO A 877 -9.08 -4.90 15.45
N ARG A 878 -8.17 -4.05 14.94
CA ARG A 878 -7.59 -4.22 13.60
C ARG A 878 -6.48 -5.26 13.55
N LEU A 879 -5.82 -5.56 14.68
CA LEU A 879 -4.88 -6.67 14.81
C LEU A 879 -5.63 -8.00 14.97
N GLU A 880 -6.70 -8.04 15.77
CA GLU A 880 -7.69 -9.13 15.86
C GLU A 880 -8.21 -9.51 14.45
N LEU A 881 -8.66 -8.54 13.65
CA LEU A 881 -9.08 -8.80 12.27
C LEU A 881 -7.93 -9.34 11.38
N LEU A 882 -6.67 -9.00 11.64
CA LEU A 882 -5.52 -9.58 10.92
C LEU A 882 -5.25 -11.03 11.33
N SER A 883 -5.45 -11.40 12.61
CA SER A 883 -5.36 -12.80 13.04
C SER A 883 -6.45 -13.63 12.38
N CYS A 884 -7.70 -13.13 12.32
CA CYS A 884 -8.78 -13.77 11.56
C CYS A 884 -8.46 -13.89 10.04
N THR A 885 -7.85 -12.86 9.44
CA THR A 885 -7.45 -12.87 8.02
C THR A 885 -6.41 -13.97 7.75
N ILE A 886 -5.46 -14.14 8.66
CA ILE A 886 -4.40 -15.15 8.54
C ILE A 886 -4.93 -16.54 8.87
N GLY A 887 -5.88 -16.68 9.79
CA GLY A 887 -6.59 -17.93 10.02
C GLY A 887 -7.37 -18.41 8.80
N ALA A 888 -8.12 -17.52 8.14
CA ALA A 888 -8.81 -17.83 6.89
C ALA A 888 -7.85 -18.30 5.77
N ARG A 889 -6.68 -17.66 5.63
CA ARG A 889 -5.66 -18.04 4.65
C ARG A 889 -4.97 -19.37 4.99
N LEU A 890 -4.53 -19.54 6.23
CA LEU A 890 -3.84 -20.73 6.69
C LEU A 890 -4.77 -21.96 6.58
N ALA A 891 -6.01 -21.83 7.05
CA ALA A 891 -7.02 -22.88 6.91
C ALA A 891 -7.25 -23.24 5.44
N LYS A 892 -7.46 -22.26 4.55
CA LYS A 892 -7.73 -22.58 3.14
C LYS A 892 -6.54 -23.27 2.44
N ALA A 893 -5.31 -22.93 2.81
CA ALA A 893 -4.11 -23.61 2.32
C ALA A 893 -4.03 -25.05 2.87
N THR A 894 -3.89 -25.20 4.19
CA THR A 894 -3.73 -26.49 4.88
C THR A 894 -4.82 -27.51 4.54
N ILE A 895 -6.09 -27.07 4.43
CA ILE A 895 -7.22 -27.97 4.18
C ILE A 895 -7.23 -28.49 2.73
N SER A 896 -6.91 -27.65 1.74
CA SER A 896 -6.80 -28.09 0.33
C SER A 896 -5.52 -28.85 0.02
N GLU A 897 -4.43 -28.60 0.75
CA GLU A 897 -3.19 -29.39 0.65
C GLU A 897 -3.35 -30.83 1.19
N LEU A 898 -4.28 -31.01 2.13
CA LEU A 898 -4.63 -32.30 2.74
C LEU A 898 -5.86 -32.99 2.10
N GLY A 899 -6.58 -32.32 1.19
CA GLY A 899 -7.80 -32.86 0.56
C GLY A 899 -9.00 -33.01 1.50
N LEU A 900 -9.10 -32.13 2.51
CA LEU A 900 -10.06 -32.20 3.61
C LEU A 900 -11.28 -31.28 3.43
N GLU A 901 -11.54 -30.75 2.23
CA GLU A 901 -12.60 -29.74 1.98
C GLU A 901 -14.03 -30.20 2.26
N LYS A 902 -14.25 -31.50 2.49
CA LYS A 902 -15.57 -32.08 2.86
C LYS A 902 -15.80 -32.13 4.37
N ILE A 903 -14.81 -31.79 5.18
CA ILE A 903 -14.89 -31.86 6.65
C ILE A 903 -15.44 -30.53 7.21
N PRO A 904 -16.36 -30.53 8.19
CA PRO A 904 -16.84 -29.32 8.86
C PRO A 904 -15.70 -28.48 9.44
N ILE A 905 -15.75 -27.16 9.24
CA ILE A 905 -14.75 -26.22 9.72
C ILE A 905 -15.41 -25.21 10.67
N PHE A 906 -14.76 -24.93 11.80
CA PHE A 906 -15.20 -23.92 12.76
C PHE A 906 -14.06 -22.93 13.02
N TYR A 907 -14.36 -21.64 12.91
CA TYR A 907 -13.41 -20.56 13.16
C TYR A 907 -13.72 -19.88 14.50
N TRP A 908 -12.71 -19.62 15.31
CA TRP A 908 -12.87 -19.18 16.69
C TRP A 908 -12.00 -17.96 16.98
N SER A 909 -12.57 -16.97 17.68
CA SER A 909 -11.85 -15.81 18.21
C SER A 909 -12.58 -15.24 19.42
N ASP A 910 -11.85 -14.57 20.30
CA ASP A 910 -12.35 -13.76 21.41
C ASP A 910 -12.77 -12.34 20.99
N SER A 911 -12.40 -11.91 19.78
CA SER A 911 -12.76 -10.61 19.26
C SER A 911 -14.23 -10.52 18.81
N MET A 912 -15.12 -10.11 19.71
CA MET A 912 -16.49 -9.74 19.36
C MET A 912 -16.54 -8.67 18.25
N ASN A 913 -15.56 -7.78 18.19
CA ASN A 913 -15.48 -6.71 17.17
C ASN A 913 -15.13 -7.25 15.78
N ALA A 914 -14.10 -8.09 15.65
CA ALA A 914 -13.72 -8.70 14.38
C ALA A 914 -14.80 -9.68 13.89
N LEU A 915 -15.37 -10.49 14.80
CA LEU A 915 -16.49 -11.40 14.49
C LEU A 915 -17.70 -10.61 13.95
N TYR A 916 -18.06 -9.49 14.55
CA TYR A 916 -19.16 -8.64 14.06
C TYR A 916 -18.89 -8.07 12.66
N TRP A 917 -17.66 -7.62 12.39
CA TRP A 917 -17.24 -7.18 11.05
C TRP A 917 -17.24 -8.31 10.02
N ILE A 918 -16.83 -9.52 10.40
CA ILE A 918 -16.82 -10.70 9.52
C ILE A 918 -18.25 -11.13 9.18
N LYS A 919 -19.15 -11.19 10.16
CA LYS A 919 -20.55 -11.58 9.96
C LYS A 919 -21.36 -10.55 9.17
N ARG A 920 -21.04 -9.26 9.26
CA ARG A 920 -21.79 -8.18 8.58
C ARG A 920 -21.08 -7.56 7.38
N ASN A 921 -21.73 -7.62 6.22
CA ASN A 921 -21.31 -6.92 5.01
C ASN A 921 -21.81 -5.45 4.98
N GLU A 922 -21.26 -4.60 5.86
CA GLU A 922 -21.53 -3.15 5.88
C GLU A 922 -20.42 -2.34 5.19
N ASN A 923 -20.63 -1.03 4.99
CA ASN A 923 -19.68 -0.12 4.34
C ASN A 923 -18.47 0.22 5.24
N TRP A 924 -17.60 -0.75 5.50
CA TRP A 924 -16.43 -0.61 6.37
C TRP A 924 -15.32 0.29 5.77
N ALA A 925 -14.46 0.83 6.62
CA ALA A 925 -13.23 1.54 6.24
C ALA A 925 -12.31 0.63 5.42
N THR A 926 -11.52 1.19 4.48
CA THR A 926 -10.78 0.42 3.47
C THR A 926 -9.92 -0.70 4.05
N PHE A 927 -9.36 -0.52 5.25
CA PHE A 927 -8.66 -1.59 5.96
C PHE A 927 -9.61 -2.75 6.32
N VAL A 928 -10.64 -2.48 7.13
CA VAL A 928 -11.59 -3.51 7.58
C VAL A 928 -12.33 -4.13 6.40
N TYR A 929 -12.83 -3.33 5.46
CA TYR A 929 -13.52 -3.78 4.25
C TYR A 929 -12.71 -4.79 3.44
N ASN A 930 -11.43 -4.49 3.14
CA ASN A 930 -10.60 -5.37 2.32
C ASN A 930 -10.30 -6.70 3.03
N ARG A 931 -10.14 -6.72 4.37
CA ARG A 931 -9.92 -7.96 5.14
C ARG A 931 -11.22 -8.75 5.31
N VAL A 932 -12.35 -8.10 5.59
CA VAL A 932 -13.68 -8.73 5.66
C VAL A 932 -14.05 -9.37 4.32
N LEU A 933 -13.88 -8.66 3.19
CA LEU A 933 -14.10 -9.25 1.86
C LEU A 933 -13.25 -10.50 1.62
N GLU A 934 -11.99 -10.48 2.04
CA GLU A 934 -11.09 -11.63 1.90
C GLU A 934 -11.53 -12.81 2.77
N ILE A 935 -11.78 -12.59 4.07
CA ILE A 935 -12.29 -13.62 4.98
C ILE A 935 -13.59 -14.23 4.44
N ARG A 936 -14.53 -13.41 3.96
CA ARG A 936 -15.82 -13.84 3.37
C ARG A 936 -15.70 -14.46 1.98
N LYS A 937 -14.53 -14.38 1.33
CA LYS A 937 -14.21 -15.11 0.08
C LYS A 937 -13.56 -16.47 0.36
N LEU A 938 -12.87 -16.59 1.50
CA LEU A 938 -12.16 -17.80 1.92
C LEU A 938 -12.98 -18.71 2.85
N THR A 939 -13.96 -18.15 3.57
CA THR A 939 -14.72 -18.81 4.66
C THR A 939 -16.19 -18.39 4.64
N ASN A 940 -17.08 -19.23 5.16
CA ASN A 940 -18.47 -18.88 5.39
C ASN A 940 -18.60 -18.06 6.69
N PRO A 941 -19.28 -16.89 6.70
CA PRO A 941 -19.43 -16.06 7.91
C PRO A 941 -20.06 -16.77 9.11
N GLU A 942 -20.91 -17.77 8.89
CA GLU A 942 -21.59 -18.47 9.99
C GLU A 942 -20.72 -19.51 10.71
N ASP A 943 -19.64 -19.97 10.09
CA ASP A 943 -18.65 -20.87 10.68
C ASP A 943 -17.84 -20.17 11.79
N TRP A 944 -17.90 -18.83 11.87
CA TRP A 944 -17.21 -18.02 12.87
C TRP A 944 -17.98 -17.94 14.19
N ARG A 945 -17.30 -18.32 15.27
CA ARG A 945 -17.81 -18.46 16.64
C ARG A 945 -16.97 -17.65 17.62
N HIS A 946 -17.59 -17.21 18.71
CA HIS A 946 -16.92 -16.55 19.82
C HIS A 946 -16.40 -17.58 20.84
N ILE A 947 -15.28 -17.29 21.48
CA ILE A 947 -14.77 -18.02 22.64
C ILE A 947 -14.13 -17.05 23.64
N SER A 948 -14.19 -17.33 24.94
CA SER A 948 -13.40 -16.55 25.91
C SER A 948 -11.90 -16.69 25.62
N GLY A 949 -11.12 -15.60 25.66
CA GLY A 949 -9.65 -15.65 25.51
C GLY A 949 -8.98 -16.63 26.48
N THR A 950 -9.52 -16.79 27.70
CA THR A 950 -9.04 -17.79 28.68
C THR A 950 -9.23 -19.26 28.27
N LEU A 951 -10.01 -19.52 27.21
CA LEU A 951 -10.25 -20.84 26.63
C LEU A 951 -9.68 -20.96 25.20
N ASN A 952 -9.04 -19.90 24.70
CA ASN A 952 -8.52 -19.79 23.33
C ASN A 952 -7.08 -20.36 23.24
N PRO A 953 -6.85 -21.53 22.61
CA PRO A 953 -5.50 -22.10 22.49
C PRO A 953 -4.54 -21.26 21.63
N ALA A 954 -5.04 -20.26 20.90
CA ALA A 954 -4.21 -19.33 20.15
C ALA A 954 -3.61 -18.19 21.01
N ASP A 955 -4.04 -18.01 22.27
CA ASP A 955 -3.44 -17.06 23.22
C ASP A 955 -1.97 -17.41 23.51
N LEU A 956 -1.68 -18.71 23.71
CA LEU A 956 -0.33 -19.23 23.96
C LEU A 956 0.67 -18.81 22.85
N PRO A 957 0.41 -19.00 21.54
CA PRO A 957 1.28 -18.46 20.48
C PRO A 957 1.16 -16.95 20.21
N SER A 958 0.17 -16.22 20.75
CA SER A 958 0.05 -14.75 20.59
C SER A 958 0.77 -13.95 21.68
N ARG A 959 0.87 -14.49 22.90
CA ARG A 959 1.64 -13.94 24.03
C ARG A 959 3.04 -14.54 24.14
N GLY A 960 3.16 -15.82 23.79
CA GLY A 960 4.38 -16.61 23.92
C GLY A 960 4.48 -17.31 25.28
N SER A 961 5.40 -18.28 25.37
CA SER A 961 5.72 -19.01 26.60
C SER A 961 7.19 -19.42 26.59
N ASN A 962 7.73 -19.92 27.70
CA ASN A 962 9.06 -20.54 27.68
C ASN A 962 9.00 -22.05 27.43
N ALA A 963 10.14 -22.62 27.04
CA ALA A 963 10.24 -24.02 26.59
C ALA A 963 9.74 -25.06 27.61
N GLU A 964 9.79 -24.75 28.91
CA GLU A 964 9.34 -25.65 29.96
C GLU A 964 7.81 -25.62 30.12
N GLU A 965 7.19 -24.43 30.03
CA GLU A 965 5.73 -24.27 29.99
C GLU A 965 5.14 -24.94 28.75
N LEU A 966 5.78 -24.76 27.58
CA LEU A 966 5.30 -25.35 26.33
C LEU A 966 5.20 -26.88 26.43
N VAL A 967 6.24 -27.55 26.92
CA VAL A 967 6.26 -29.02 27.06
C VAL A 967 5.24 -29.49 28.12
N LYS A 968 5.08 -28.76 29.23
CA LYS A 968 4.07 -29.09 30.26
C LYS A 968 2.62 -28.83 29.82
N SER A 969 2.40 -27.95 28.84
CA SER A 969 1.06 -27.54 28.43
C SER A 969 0.32 -28.53 27.52
N LEU A 970 1.03 -29.50 26.92
CA LEU A 970 0.51 -30.47 25.95
C LEU A 970 -0.34 -29.83 24.82
N TRP A 971 -0.06 -28.56 24.48
CA TRP A 971 -0.97 -27.72 23.69
C TRP A 971 -1.29 -28.24 22.28
N TRP A 972 -0.48 -29.18 21.76
CA TRP A 972 -0.72 -29.85 20.50
C TRP A 972 -1.94 -30.79 20.55
N GLU A 973 -2.37 -31.25 21.73
CA GLU A 973 -3.55 -32.11 21.89
C GLU A 973 -4.89 -31.33 22.00
N GLY A 974 -4.86 -30.02 21.77
CA GLY A 974 -6.03 -29.14 21.83
C GLY A 974 -6.56 -28.86 23.25
N PRO A 975 -7.48 -27.89 23.39
CA PRO A 975 -8.03 -27.53 24.69
C PRO A 975 -9.08 -28.55 25.18
N ASN A 976 -9.07 -28.89 26.47
CA ASN A 976 -9.92 -29.95 27.05
C ASN A 976 -11.42 -29.83 26.77
N TRP A 977 -11.96 -28.63 26.61
CA TRP A 977 -13.38 -28.42 26.28
C TRP A 977 -13.73 -28.92 24.87
N LEU A 978 -12.77 -28.95 23.94
CA LEU A 978 -12.99 -29.39 22.55
C LEU A 978 -13.17 -30.92 22.44
N ARG A 979 -12.69 -31.67 23.44
CA ARG A 979 -12.92 -33.12 23.58
C ARG A 979 -14.32 -33.48 24.09
N ARG A 980 -15.18 -32.48 24.36
CA ARG A 980 -16.57 -32.69 24.78
C ARG A 980 -17.55 -32.70 23.59
N PRO A 981 -18.79 -33.18 23.77
CA PRO A 981 -19.86 -33.03 22.79
C PRO A 981 -20.11 -31.57 22.38
N ILE A 982 -20.73 -31.36 21.24
CA ILE A 982 -20.92 -30.02 20.64
C ILE A 982 -21.86 -29.12 21.46
N GLU A 983 -22.72 -29.73 22.27
CA GLU A 983 -23.65 -29.09 23.22
C GLU A 983 -22.92 -28.43 24.39
N ASP A 984 -21.76 -28.98 24.77
CA ASP A 984 -20.92 -28.54 25.90
C ASP A 984 -19.91 -27.45 25.51
N TRP A 985 -19.84 -27.07 24.23
CA TRP A 985 -18.85 -26.09 23.75
C TRP A 985 -19.19 -24.67 24.22
N PRO A 986 -18.17 -23.84 24.53
CA PRO A 986 -18.39 -22.48 25.05
C PRO A 986 -19.03 -21.58 23.98
N VAL A 987 -20.31 -21.27 24.14
CA VAL A 987 -21.04 -20.26 23.36
C VAL A 987 -21.23 -19.01 24.21
N SER A 988 -21.02 -17.83 23.63
CA SER A 988 -21.29 -16.53 24.27
C SER A 988 -22.06 -15.63 23.33
N GLU A 989 -22.94 -14.78 23.88
CA GLU A 989 -23.59 -13.73 23.09
C GLU A 989 -22.56 -12.70 22.62
N THR A 990 -22.61 -12.36 21.33
CA THR A 990 -21.64 -11.44 20.70
C THR A 990 -22.15 -10.01 20.74
N ILE A 991 -21.81 -9.28 21.81
CA ILE A 991 -22.13 -7.86 21.96
C ILE A 991 -20.84 -7.06 21.67
N PRO A 992 -20.67 -6.48 20.47
CA PRO A 992 -19.46 -5.73 20.14
C PRO A 992 -19.41 -4.38 20.86
N ASP A 993 -18.21 -3.79 20.88
CA ASP A 993 -18.07 -2.36 21.18
C ASP A 993 -18.60 -1.57 19.97
N PHE A 994 -19.81 -1.01 20.13
CA PHE A 994 -20.46 -0.25 19.07
C PHE A 994 -19.72 1.04 18.71
N ASP A 995 -18.94 1.65 19.60
CA ASP A 995 -18.16 2.85 19.27
C ASP A 995 -16.93 2.50 18.44
N VAL A 996 -16.22 1.43 18.79
CA VAL A 996 -15.15 0.82 17.96
C VAL A 996 -15.70 0.46 16.58
N VAL A 997 -16.80 -0.31 16.52
CA VAL A 997 -17.41 -0.75 15.27
C VAL A 997 -17.88 0.43 14.42
N ASN A 998 -18.55 1.43 15.01
CA ASN A 998 -19.01 2.61 14.27
C ASN A 998 -17.86 3.55 13.86
N SER A 999 -16.72 3.53 14.55
CA SER A 999 -15.52 4.27 14.13
C SER A 999 -14.92 3.74 12.82
N GLU A 1000 -15.05 2.43 12.58
CA GLU A 1000 -14.60 1.75 11.35
C GLU A 1000 -15.66 1.66 10.26
N LYS A 1001 -16.90 2.13 10.48
CA LYS A 1001 -17.83 2.38 9.37
C LYS A 1001 -17.30 3.56 8.56
N ARG A 1002 -17.20 3.42 7.23
CA ARG A 1002 -17.07 4.59 6.37
C ARG A 1002 -18.28 5.46 6.67
N LYS A 1003 -18.02 6.71 7.05
CA LYS A 1003 -19.04 7.75 7.07
C LYS A 1003 -19.47 7.99 5.64
N THR A 1004 -20.43 7.20 5.16
CA THR A 1004 -21.20 7.46 3.95
C THR A 1004 -21.63 8.92 4.06
N ILE A 1005 -21.15 9.79 3.16
CA ILE A 1005 -21.55 11.19 3.15
C ILE A 1005 -22.93 11.30 2.50
N VAL A 1006 -23.92 10.67 3.15
CA VAL A 1006 -25.17 11.37 3.42
C VAL A 1006 -24.74 12.69 4.06
N SER A 1007 -25.07 13.81 3.42
CA SER A 1007 -24.70 15.12 3.96
C SER A 1007 -25.56 15.40 5.20
N VAL A 1008 -25.12 14.91 6.35
CA VAL A 1008 -25.65 15.30 7.67
C VAL A 1008 -25.17 16.74 7.92
N THR A 1009 -25.80 17.67 7.21
CA THR A 1009 -25.71 19.10 7.47
C THR A 1009 -26.22 19.35 8.87
N ASN A 1010 -25.35 19.87 9.75
CA ASN A 1010 -25.61 20.16 11.16
C ASN A 1010 -27.05 20.61 11.41
N THR A 1011 -27.85 19.72 12.01
CA THR A 1011 -29.13 20.03 12.65
C THR A 1011 -30.04 20.98 11.87
N THR A 1012 -30.20 20.76 10.56
CA THR A 1012 -31.38 21.29 9.87
C THR A 1012 -32.60 20.68 10.54
N THR A 1013 -33.49 21.52 11.10
CA THR A 1013 -34.76 21.10 11.71
C THR A 1013 -35.45 20.09 10.80
N GLU A 1014 -35.98 19.01 11.38
CA GLU A 1014 -36.68 17.96 10.64
C GLU A 1014 -37.64 18.60 9.64
N GLN A 1015 -37.40 18.39 8.34
CA GLN A 1015 -38.35 18.82 7.33
C GLN A 1015 -39.58 17.95 7.47
N LEU A 1016 -40.60 18.48 8.14
CA LEU A 1016 -41.89 17.85 8.37
C LEU A 1016 -42.51 17.45 7.01
N GLU A 1017 -42.30 16.20 6.59
CA GLU A 1017 -42.52 15.76 5.21
C GLU A 1017 -43.95 16.02 4.70
N TYR A 1018 -44.93 16.12 5.59
CA TYR A 1018 -46.31 16.42 5.22
C TYR A 1018 -46.49 17.83 4.64
N PHE A 1019 -45.54 18.76 4.81
CA PHE A 1019 -45.58 20.10 4.19
C PHE A 1019 -45.59 20.04 2.65
N SER A 1020 -45.01 19.00 2.03
CA SER A 1020 -45.17 18.74 0.60
C SER A 1020 -46.53 18.08 0.33
N LYS A 1021 -46.84 17.00 1.07
CA LYS A 1021 -47.98 16.08 0.88
C LYS A 1021 -49.38 16.71 1.12
N VAL A 1022 -49.52 17.76 1.94
CA VAL A 1022 -50.82 18.39 2.28
C VAL A 1022 -51.15 19.55 1.32
N SER A 1023 -52.34 19.55 0.69
CA SER A 1023 -52.70 20.51 -0.37
C SER A 1023 -53.12 21.92 0.08
N SER A 1024 -53.70 22.08 1.27
CA SER A 1024 -54.15 23.39 1.82
C SER A 1024 -53.23 23.88 2.93
N PHE A 1025 -53.09 25.21 3.06
CA PHE A 1025 -52.34 25.85 4.14
C PHE A 1025 -53.06 25.67 5.50
N ARG A 1026 -54.37 25.90 5.56
CA ARG A 1026 -55.17 25.71 6.80
C ARG A 1026 -55.31 24.25 7.21
N LYS A 1027 -55.27 23.30 6.26
CA LYS A 1027 -55.16 21.87 6.60
C LYS A 1027 -53.79 21.55 7.22
N MET A 1028 -52.72 22.18 6.73
CA MET A 1028 -51.37 22.00 7.23
C MET A 1028 -51.16 22.63 8.62
N THR A 1029 -51.67 23.85 8.89
CA THR A 1029 -51.63 24.45 10.24
C THR A 1029 -52.36 23.57 11.25
N ARG A 1030 -53.58 23.12 10.95
CA ARG A 1030 -54.36 22.22 11.82
C ARG A 1030 -53.67 20.88 12.10
N ILE A 1031 -53.01 20.27 11.11
CA ILE A 1031 -52.21 19.04 11.33
C ILE A 1031 -51.02 19.33 12.26
N THR A 1032 -50.33 20.45 12.07
CA THR A 1032 -49.21 20.88 12.93
C THR A 1032 -49.69 21.12 14.37
N ALA A 1033 -50.83 21.77 14.55
CA ALA A 1033 -51.45 22.02 15.85
C ALA A 1033 -51.83 20.72 16.58
N TRP A 1034 -52.39 19.73 15.87
CA TRP A 1034 -52.65 18.42 16.46
C TRP A 1034 -51.38 17.68 16.88
N ILE A 1035 -50.31 17.74 16.09
CA ILE A 1035 -49.00 17.15 16.45
C ILE A 1035 -48.43 17.84 17.69
N PHE A 1036 -48.51 19.18 17.77
CA PHE A 1036 -48.03 19.95 18.92
C PHE A 1036 -48.86 19.67 20.19
N ARG A 1037 -50.19 19.60 20.07
CA ARG A 1037 -51.10 19.22 21.16
C ARG A 1037 -50.84 17.79 21.63
N PHE A 1038 -50.61 16.84 20.73
CA PHE A 1038 -50.19 15.47 21.07
C PHE A 1038 -48.86 15.45 21.83
N TYR A 1039 -47.82 16.13 21.31
CA TYR A 1039 -46.51 16.22 21.96
C TYR A 1039 -46.59 16.82 23.38
N LYS A 1040 -47.38 17.89 23.56
CA LYS A 1040 -47.63 18.50 24.87
C LYS A 1040 -48.37 17.53 25.79
N ASN A 1041 -49.49 16.97 25.33
CA ASN A 1041 -50.28 15.98 26.09
C ASN A 1041 -49.49 14.69 26.40
N ALA A 1042 -48.46 14.33 25.63
CA ALA A 1042 -47.59 13.19 25.93
C ALA A 1042 -46.63 13.48 27.10
N LYS A 1043 -46.22 14.74 27.28
CA LYS A 1043 -45.29 15.17 28.35
C LYS A 1043 -45.97 15.64 29.64
N THR A 1044 -47.25 15.98 29.60
CA THR A 1044 -47.99 16.51 30.77
C THR A 1044 -48.75 15.41 31.53
N GLN A 1045 -48.96 15.60 32.84
CA GLN A 1045 -49.72 14.67 33.69
C GLN A 1045 -51.21 14.58 33.29
N LYS A 1046 -51.89 13.50 33.72
CA LYS A 1046 -53.21 13.08 33.21
C LYS A 1046 -54.35 14.09 33.45
N LYS A 1047 -54.24 15.00 34.42
CA LYS A 1047 -55.25 16.02 34.75
C LYS A 1047 -55.19 17.30 33.90
N GLU A 1048 -54.09 17.55 33.19
CA GLU A 1048 -53.86 18.83 32.47
C GLU A 1048 -53.88 18.68 30.93
N LYS A 1049 -54.24 17.50 30.41
CA LYS A 1049 -54.21 17.20 28.97
C LYS A 1049 -55.38 17.91 28.25
N LYS A 1050 -55.09 18.77 27.28
CA LYS A 1050 -56.13 19.45 26.47
C LYS A 1050 -56.83 18.45 25.53
N GLY A 1051 -58.14 18.27 25.73
CA GLY A 1051 -59.05 17.56 24.83
C GLY A 1051 -59.90 18.50 23.97
N GLY A 1052 -60.88 17.95 23.24
CA GLY A 1052 -61.80 18.74 22.41
C GLY A 1052 -61.18 19.32 21.14
N THR A 1053 -61.81 20.35 20.57
CA THR A 1053 -61.35 21.08 19.37
C THR A 1053 -60.04 21.83 19.60
N LEU A 1054 -59.32 22.15 18.52
CA LEU A 1054 -58.15 23.03 18.55
C LEU A 1054 -58.54 24.47 18.91
N ASP A 1055 -57.72 25.12 19.73
CA ASP A 1055 -57.91 26.51 20.14
C ASP A 1055 -57.32 27.47 19.10
N LEU A 1056 -57.81 28.72 19.05
CA LEU A 1056 -57.30 29.73 18.10
C LEU A 1056 -55.79 29.97 18.32
N GLU A 1057 -55.36 30.10 19.57
CA GLU A 1057 -53.95 30.29 19.95
C GLU A 1057 -53.03 29.17 19.43
N GLU A 1058 -53.49 27.91 19.42
CA GLU A 1058 -52.71 26.78 18.91
C GLU A 1058 -52.56 26.83 17.37
N VAL A 1059 -53.60 27.30 16.68
CA VAL A 1059 -53.58 27.50 15.22
C VAL A 1059 -52.65 28.66 14.86
N GLU A 1060 -52.74 29.79 15.55
CA GLU A 1060 -51.86 30.95 15.33
C GLU A 1060 -50.39 30.65 15.68
N ALA A 1061 -50.13 29.99 16.82
CA ALA A 1061 -48.78 29.59 17.21
C ALA A 1061 -48.14 28.63 16.20
N THR A 1062 -48.93 27.72 15.60
CA THR A 1062 -48.41 26.81 14.57
C THR A 1062 -48.30 27.46 13.19
N GLU A 1063 -49.16 28.41 12.83
CA GLU A 1063 -48.95 29.26 11.65
C GLU A 1063 -47.64 30.05 11.76
N LYS A 1064 -47.40 30.73 12.89
CA LYS A 1064 -46.12 31.40 13.18
C LYS A 1064 -44.93 30.44 13.10
N PHE A 1065 -45.03 29.24 13.68
CA PHE A 1065 -43.98 28.22 13.60
C PHE A 1065 -43.68 27.79 12.16
N ILE A 1066 -44.71 27.50 11.35
CA ILE A 1066 -44.57 27.12 9.95
C ILE A 1066 -43.87 28.23 9.16
N LEU A 1067 -44.31 29.48 9.31
CA LEU A 1067 -43.69 30.62 8.63
C LEU A 1067 -42.23 30.84 9.08
N LYS A 1068 -41.92 30.60 10.37
CA LYS A 1068 -40.55 30.64 10.90
C LYS A 1068 -39.65 29.55 10.29
N GLN A 1069 -40.17 28.34 10.03
CA GLN A 1069 -39.43 27.30 9.29
C GLN A 1069 -39.24 27.67 7.81
N VAL A 1070 -40.22 28.30 7.16
CA VAL A 1070 -40.04 28.82 5.79
C VAL A 1070 -38.96 29.92 5.75
N GLN A 1071 -38.89 30.77 6.78
CA GLN A 1071 -37.85 31.78 6.89
C GLN A 1071 -36.46 31.19 7.18
N SER A 1072 -36.33 30.22 8.09
CA SER A 1072 -35.05 29.57 8.37
C SER A 1072 -34.52 28.77 7.17
N GLN A 1073 -35.40 28.23 6.33
CA GLN A 1073 -35.02 27.57 5.08
C GLN A 1073 -34.58 28.54 3.97
N CYS A 1074 -35.20 29.73 3.86
CA CYS A 1074 -34.96 30.64 2.74
C CYS A 1074 -34.10 31.87 3.05
N PHE A 1075 -33.85 32.22 4.31
CA PHE A 1075 -33.14 33.44 4.72
C PHE A 1075 -31.98 33.19 5.71
N SER A 1076 -31.45 31.96 5.77
CA SER A 1076 -30.37 31.56 6.70
C SER A 1076 -28.94 31.88 6.22
N GLY A 1077 -28.79 32.58 5.09
CA GLY A 1077 -27.51 33.12 4.60
C GLY A 1077 -27.50 34.64 4.57
N ASN A 1078 -26.29 35.24 4.53
CA ASN A 1078 -26.09 36.69 4.41
C ASN A 1078 -26.42 37.22 3.00
N GLU A 1079 -27.63 36.97 2.49
CA GLU A 1079 -28.14 37.68 1.33
C GLU A 1079 -28.39 39.16 1.69
N LYS A 1080 -27.80 40.09 0.93
CA LYS A 1080 -28.11 41.52 1.05
C LYS A 1080 -29.50 41.80 0.50
N LEU A 1081 -30.51 41.62 1.33
CA LEU A 1081 -31.86 42.12 1.08
C LEU A 1081 -31.83 43.66 1.12
N ASN A 1082 -32.20 44.31 0.02
CA ASN A 1082 -32.36 45.78 -0.04
C ASN A 1082 -33.68 46.23 0.65
N LEU A 1083 -33.90 45.77 1.88
CA LEU A 1083 -35.06 46.04 2.73
C LEU A 1083 -34.56 46.18 4.17
N GLN A 1084 -35.07 47.16 4.92
CA GLN A 1084 -34.81 47.22 6.35
C GLN A 1084 -35.60 46.10 7.05
N THR A 1085 -34.92 45.13 7.66
CA THR A 1085 -35.54 44.00 8.35
C THR A 1085 -35.12 43.93 9.81
N PHE A 1086 -35.92 43.24 10.63
CA PHE A 1086 -35.65 42.97 12.04
C PHE A 1086 -36.38 41.70 12.48
N LEU A 1087 -35.93 41.08 13.56
CA LEU A 1087 -36.64 39.96 14.20
C LEU A 1087 -37.62 40.48 15.25
N ASP A 1088 -38.81 39.88 15.34
CA ASP A 1088 -39.76 40.12 16.44
C ASP A 1088 -39.52 39.19 17.65
N SER A 1089 -40.36 39.33 18.68
CA SER A 1089 -40.36 38.48 19.89
C SER A 1089 -40.59 36.99 19.60
N ASP A 1090 -41.35 36.68 18.54
CA ASP A 1090 -41.62 35.31 18.11
C ASP A 1090 -40.44 34.74 17.29
N GLY A 1091 -39.43 35.57 16.98
CA GLY A 1091 -38.27 35.25 16.16
C GLY A 1091 -38.59 35.13 14.66
N LEU A 1092 -39.63 35.84 14.19
CA LEU A 1092 -39.97 36.01 12.78
C LEU A 1092 -39.30 37.27 12.21
N LEU A 1093 -38.77 37.16 10.99
CA LEU A 1093 -38.17 38.27 10.26
C LEU A 1093 -39.26 39.15 9.63
N ARG A 1094 -39.33 40.41 10.04
CA ARG A 1094 -40.29 41.42 9.57
C ARG A 1094 -39.61 42.54 8.80
N VAL A 1095 -40.38 43.22 7.95
CA VAL A 1095 -39.92 44.38 7.17
C VAL A 1095 -40.34 45.68 7.86
N LYS A 1096 -39.41 46.62 8.06
CA LYS A 1096 -39.73 48.02 8.39
C LYS A 1096 -40.14 48.73 7.10
N THR A 1097 -41.29 49.39 7.14
CA THR A 1097 -41.93 50.05 6.00
C THR A 1097 -41.97 51.56 6.24
N LYS A 1098 -42.26 52.36 5.20
CA LYS A 1098 -42.41 53.83 5.37
C LYS A 1098 -43.55 54.21 6.34
N ILE A 1099 -44.49 53.31 6.60
CA ILE A 1099 -45.62 53.51 7.53
C ILE A 1099 -45.37 52.94 8.93
N SER A 1100 -44.17 52.45 9.25
CA SER A 1100 -43.88 51.80 10.54
C SER A 1100 -44.13 52.68 11.77
N GLN A 1101 -44.17 54.02 11.63
CA GLN A 1101 -44.52 54.96 12.71
C GLN A 1101 -46.02 55.29 12.83
N ARG A 1102 -46.89 54.80 11.93
CA ARG A 1102 -48.35 55.03 12.00
C ARG A 1102 -48.97 54.31 13.20
N SER A 1103 -49.95 54.91 13.86
CA SER A 1103 -50.85 54.23 14.80
C SER A 1103 -51.78 53.28 14.04
N ASP A 1104 -51.36 52.02 13.90
CA ASP A 1104 -52.00 51.02 13.04
C ASP A 1104 -51.63 49.58 13.51
N ILE A 1105 -52.25 48.56 12.92
CA ILE A 1105 -52.08 47.15 13.25
C ILE A 1105 -50.59 46.74 13.14
N PRO A 1106 -50.00 46.05 14.14
CA PRO A 1106 -48.58 45.69 14.13
C PRO A 1106 -48.14 44.85 12.91
N THR A 1107 -48.98 43.93 12.43
CA THR A 1107 -48.69 43.13 11.22
C THR A 1107 -48.69 43.96 9.94
N PHE A 1108 -49.59 44.96 9.84
CA PHE A 1108 -49.65 45.88 8.70
C PHE A 1108 -48.43 46.83 8.65
N ARG A 1109 -48.00 47.33 9.81
CA ARG A 1109 -46.80 48.19 9.96
C ARG A 1109 -45.50 47.43 9.73
N PHE A 1110 -45.46 46.17 10.16
CA PHE A 1110 -44.30 45.29 10.17
C PHE A 1110 -44.63 43.89 9.61
N PRO A 1111 -44.91 43.78 8.29
CA PRO A 1111 -45.31 42.53 7.68
C PRO A 1111 -44.16 41.50 7.66
N ILE A 1112 -44.51 40.22 7.81
CA ILE A 1112 -43.58 39.09 7.87
C ILE A 1112 -42.96 38.88 6.49
N LEU A 1113 -41.63 38.83 6.39
CA LEU A 1113 -40.93 38.65 5.13
C LEU A 1113 -41.08 37.21 4.63
N LEU A 1114 -41.59 37.00 3.42
CA LEU A 1114 -41.78 35.65 2.86
C LEU A 1114 -41.10 35.49 1.48
N PRO A 1115 -40.54 34.29 1.18
CA PRO A 1115 -39.77 34.05 -0.03
C PRO A 1115 -40.65 33.98 -1.30
N SER A 1116 -40.07 34.35 -2.44
CA SER A 1116 -40.78 34.37 -3.74
C SER A 1116 -41.06 32.99 -4.35
N LYS A 1117 -40.35 31.95 -3.89
CA LYS A 1117 -40.38 30.57 -4.39
C LYS A 1117 -40.36 29.59 -3.20
N HIS A 1118 -41.53 29.20 -2.69
CA HIS A 1118 -41.62 28.12 -1.70
C HIS A 1118 -43.02 27.49 -1.75
N ALA A 1119 -43.12 26.17 -1.60
CA ALA A 1119 -44.38 25.42 -1.80
C ALA A 1119 -45.49 25.85 -0.81
N VAL A 1120 -45.14 26.08 0.45
CA VAL A 1120 -46.06 26.58 1.48
C VAL A 1120 -46.64 27.95 1.11
N ILE A 1121 -45.83 28.84 0.53
CA ILE A 1121 -46.28 30.18 0.15
C ILE A 1121 -47.20 30.13 -1.08
N GLY A 1122 -46.98 29.18 -1.99
CA GLY A 1122 -47.94 28.89 -3.06
C GLY A 1122 -49.31 28.47 -2.52
N LYS A 1123 -49.35 27.59 -1.51
CA LYS A 1123 -50.58 27.13 -0.85
C LYS A 1123 -51.29 28.26 -0.11
N LEU A 1124 -50.55 29.11 0.63
CA LEU A 1124 -51.08 30.31 1.30
C LEU A 1124 -51.74 31.30 0.33
N ILE A 1125 -51.05 31.62 -0.78
CA ILE A 1125 -51.59 32.52 -1.82
C ILE A 1125 -52.84 31.91 -2.48
N PHE A 1126 -52.83 30.61 -2.78
CA PHE A 1126 -53.96 29.94 -3.40
C PHE A 1126 -55.18 29.90 -2.48
N GLU A 1127 -54.99 29.65 -1.19
CA GLU A 1127 -56.08 29.63 -0.22
C GLU A 1127 -56.69 31.03 -0.05
N LYS A 1128 -55.88 32.09 0.07
CA LYS A 1128 -56.39 33.47 0.13
C LYS A 1128 -57.04 33.95 -1.18
N HIS A 1129 -56.61 33.41 -2.33
CA HIS A 1129 -57.26 33.65 -3.63
C HIS A 1129 -58.67 33.06 -3.71
N VAL A 1130 -58.87 31.85 -3.16
CA VAL A 1130 -60.20 31.21 -3.09
C VAL A 1130 -61.08 31.88 -2.03
N GLU A 1131 -60.52 32.24 -0.87
CA GLU A 1131 -61.21 32.96 0.21
C GLU A 1131 -61.79 34.30 -0.30
N LEU A 1132 -61.02 35.06 -1.08
CA LEU A 1132 -61.44 36.31 -1.70
C LEU A 1132 -62.19 36.09 -3.03
N SER A 1133 -62.92 34.99 -3.18
CA SER A 1133 -63.79 34.68 -4.34
C SER A 1133 -63.10 34.88 -5.70
N HIS A 1134 -61.90 34.32 -5.86
CA HIS A 1134 -61.05 34.42 -7.05
C HIS A 1134 -60.55 35.84 -7.39
N ALA A 1135 -60.41 36.71 -6.38
CA ALA A 1135 -59.88 38.07 -6.51
C ALA A 1135 -58.61 38.17 -7.38
N GLY A 1136 -58.60 39.18 -8.25
CA GLY A 1136 -57.51 39.48 -9.16
C GLY A 1136 -56.22 39.95 -8.47
N ILE A 1137 -55.12 39.96 -9.23
CA ILE A 1137 -53.74 40.15 -8.73
C ILE A 1137 -53.57 41.40 -7.85
N GLN A 1138 -54.26 42.51 -8.13
CA GLN A 1138 -54.19 43.74 -7.32
C GLN A 1138 -54.77 43.51 -5.91
N ILE A 1139 -56.04 43.10 -5.83
CA ILE A 1139 -56.79 42.93 -4.57
C ILE A 1139 -56.11 41.88 -3.67
N LEU A 1140 -55.75 40.74 -4.25
CA LEU A 1140 -55.08 39.66 -3.52
C LEU A 1140 -53.68 40.09 -3.04
N MET A 1141 -52.96 40.91 -3.81
CA MET A 1141 -51.67 41.45 -3.39
C MET A 1141 -51.82 42.46 -2.25
N SER A 1142 -52.87 43.28 -2.25
CA SER A 1142 -53.17 44.21 -1.15
C SER A 1142 -53.53 43.46 0.14
N SER A 1143 -54.47 42.52 0.12
CA SER A 1143 -54.86 41.79 1.33
C SER A 1143 -53.73 40.92 1.88
N LEU A 1144 -52.92 40.28 1.01
CA LEU A 1144 -51.71 39.59 1.49
C LEU A 1144 -50.69 40.56 2.10
N ARG A 1145 -50.66 41.84 1.69
CA ARG A 1145 -49.72 42.85 2.22
C ARG A 1145 -49.99 43.21 3.67
N GLU A 1146 -51.22 43.04 4.14
CA GLU A 1146 -51.63 43.35 5.52
C GLU A 1146 -50.89 42.53 6.58
N ASN A 1147 -50.39 41.35 6.20
CA ASN A 1147 -49.62 40.48 7.08
C ASN A 1147 -48.26 40.06 6.50
N TYR A 1148 -48.11 40.07 5.16
CA TYR A 1148 -47.01 39.38 4.47
C TYR A 1148 -46.28 40.22 3.41
N TRP A 1149 -44.97 40.40 3.59
CA TRP A 1149 -44.07 40.97 2.60
C TRP A 1149 -43.48 39.87 1.72
N ILE A 1150 -44.30 39.34 0.82
CA ILE A 1150 -43.87 38.32 -0.15
C ILE A 1150 -42.91 38.97 -1.17
N LEU A 1151 -41.68 38.47 -1.26
CA LEU A 1151 -40.71 38.91 -2.26
C LEU A 1151 -41.23 38.63 -3.67
N LYS A 1152 -41.09 39.61 -4.58
CA LYS A 1152 -41.58 39.54 -5.98
C LYS A 1152 -43.09 39.20 -6.09
N SER A 1153 -43.88 39.55 -5.07
CA SER A 1153 -45.32 39.25 -4.88
C SER A 1153 -46.14 39.17 -6.18
N ARG A 1154 -46.17 40.24 -6.99
CA ARG A 1154 -46.96 40.31 -8.24
C ARG A 1154 -46.62 39.20 -9.24
N LYS A 1155 -45.39 38.69 -9.27
CA LYS A 1155 -44.97 37.55 -10.11
C LYS A 1155 -45.41 36.21 -9.49
N THR A 1156 -45.17 36.01 -8.21
CA THR A 1156 -45.56 34.77 -7.50
C THR A 1156 -47.07 34.59 -7.48
N ILE A 1157 -47.83 35.66 -7.19
CA ILE A 1157 -49.31 35.65 -7.23
C ILE A 1157 -49.82 35.33 -8.64
N ARG A 1158 -49.28 35.96 -9.69
CA ARG A 1158 -49.64 35.65 -11.09
C ARG A 1158 -49.35 34.19 -11.45
N GLN A 1159 -48.29 33.59 -10.89
CA GLN A 1159 -47.96 32.17 -11.11
C GLN A 1159 -48.96 31.24 -10.41
N VAL A 1160 -49.42 31.58 -9.20
CA VAL A 1160 -50.40 30.78 -8.44
C VAL A 1160 -51.83 30.89 -9.01
N ILE A 1161 -52.27 32.09 -9.43
CA ILE A 1161 -53.58 32.26 -10.09
C ILE A 1161 -53.62 31.48 -11.42
N ARG A 1162 -52.50 31.40 -12.14
CA ARG A 1162 -52.38 30.60 -13.38
C ARG A 1162 -52.61 29.10 -13.20
N THR A 1163 -52.52 28.55 -11.97
CA THR A 1163 -52.86 27.15 -11.69
C THR A 1163 -54.28 26.98 -11.14
N CYS A 1164 -55.08 28.04 -11.04
CA CYS A 1164 -56.48 27.95 -10.64
C CYS A 1164 -57.37 27.59 -11.84
N VAL A 1165 -57.92 26.38 -11.86
CA VAL A 1165 -58.80 25.88 -12.94
C VAL A 1165 -60.02 26.78 -13.17
N ILE A 1166 -60.56 27.40 -12.12
CA ILE A 1166 -61.70 28.33 -12.23
C ILE A 1166 -61.28 29.59 -12.98
N CYS A 1167 -60.16 30.22 -12.61
CA CYS A 1167 -59.64 31.37 -13.37
C CYS A 1167 -59.16 31.01 -14.78
N GLN A 1168 -58.66 29.79 -15.01
CA GLN A 1168 -58.36 29.31 -16.36
C GLN A 1168 -59.63 29.24 -17.23
N ARG A 1169 -60.74 28.67 -16.71
CA ARG A 1169 -62.03 28.59 -17.42
C ARG A 1169 -62.66 29.96 -17.70
N PHE A 1170 -62.47 30.95 -16.82
CA PHE A 1170 -62.91 32.33 -17.07
C PHE A 1170 -61.92 33.15 -17.94
N ALA A 1171 -60.73 32.61 -18.25
CA ALA A 1171 -59.72 33.27 -19.07
C ALA A 1171 -59.44 32.56 -20.42
N SER A 1172 -60.03 31.39 -20.66
CA SER A 1172 -60.04 30.76 -21.97
C SER A 1172 -60.88 31.60 -22.95
N ARG A 1173 -60.34 31.88 -24.14
CA ARG A 1173 -61.10 32.52 -25.21
C ARG A 1173 -62.35 31.68 -25.56
N PRO A 1174 -63.47 32.31 -25.95
CA PRO A 1174 -64.50 31.63 -26.72
C PRO A 1174 -63.90 30.96 -27.97
N LEU A 1175 -64.57 29.94 -28.49
CA LEU A 1175 -64.24 29.37 -29.80
C LEU A 1175 -64.36 30.45 -30.88
N GLU A 1176 -63.36 30.53 -31.77
CA GLU A 1176 -63.39 31.41 -32.93
C GLU A 1176 -64.41 30.85 -33.93
N VAL A 1177 -65.63 31.38 -33.88
CA VAL A 1177 -66.66 31.14 -34.90
C VAL A 1177 -66.26 31.93 -36.15
N VAL A 1178 -66.32 31.29 -37.32
CA VAL A 1178 -66.08 31.96 -38.61
C VAL A 1178 -67.02 33.16 -38.71
N SER A 1179 -66.46 34.36 -38.90
CA SER A 1179 -67.27 35.57 -39.03
C SER A 1179 -68.13 35.47 -40.29
N ALA A 1180 -69.45 35.57 -40.11
CA ALA A 1180 -70.35 35.77 -41.24
C ALA A 1180 -69.96 37.07 -41.98
N PRO A 1181 -70.10 37.13 -43.32
CA PRO A 1181 -69.92 38.38 -44.04
C PRO A 1181 -70.86 39.45 -43.48
N LEU A 1182 -70.39 40.70 -43.45
CA LEU A 1182 -71.20 41.81 -42.98
C LEU A 1182 -72.43 42.00 -43.90
N PRO A 1183 -73.61 42.31 -43.35
CA PRO A 1183 -74.77 42.68 -44.16
C PRO A 1183 -74.45 43.87 -45.07
N GLU A 1184 -75.09 43.91 -46.24
CA GLU A 1184 -74.85 44.92 -47.28
C GLU A 1184 -74.96 46.36 -46.74
N ASP A 1185 -75.92 46.61 -45.85
CA ASP A 1185 -76.12 47.89 -45.15
C ASP A 1185 -74.95 48.37 -44.27
N ARG A 1186 -73.92 47.53 -44.05
CA ARG A 1186 -72.68 47.90 -43.34
C ARG A 1186 -71.46 48.04 -44.25
N VAL A 1187 -71.61 47.84 -45.56
CA VAL A 1187 -70.52 47.92 -46.55
C VAL A 1187 -70.89 48.67 -47.84
N ARG A 1188 -72.17 48.95 -48.10
CA ARG A 1188 -72.59 49.90 -49.12
C ARG A 1188 -72.36 51.35 -48.65
N ASP A 1189 -72.00 52.23 -49.57
CA ASP A 1189 -72.05 53.66 -49.32
C ASP A 1189 -73.52 54.09 -49.05
N ALA A 1190 -73.73 54.85 -47.98
CA ALA A 1190 -75.04 55.27 -47.50
C ALA A 1190 -74.96 56.67 -46.92
N TYR A 1191 -76.05 57.43 -46.98
CA TYR A 1191 -76.10 58.78 -46.43
C TYR A 1191 -76.12 58.76 -44.89
N VAL A 1192 -75.70 59.87 -44.27
CA VAL A 1192 -75.60 59.96 -42.80
C VAL A 1192 -76.99 59.74 -42.18
N PHE A 1193 -77.08 58.76 -41.26
CA PHE A 1193 -78.31 58.27 -40.63
C PHE A 1193 -79.29 57.46 -41.52
N GLU A 1194 -78.94 57.12 -42.76
CA GLU A 1194 -79.75 56.22 -43.61
C GLU A 1194 -79.85 54.80 -43.01
N VAL A 1195 -78.75 54.31 -42.43
CA VAL A 1195 -78.68 53.01 -41.73
C VAL A 1195 -78.44 53.24 -40.25
N VAL A 1196 -79.39 52.81 -39.40
CA VAL A 1196 -79.30 52.93 -37.93
C VAL A 1196 -79.29 51.55 -37.30
N GLY A 1197 -78.15 51.16 -36.72
CA GLY A 1197 -78.00 49.90 -35.99
C GLY A 1197 -78.55 50.00 -34.56
N VAL A 1198 -79.53 49.14 -34.23
CA VAL A 1198 -79.99 48.92 -32.85
C VAL A 1198 -79.42 47.60 -32.33
N ASP A 1199 -78.83 47.63 -31.14
CA ASP A 1199 -78.31 46.43 -30.47
C ASP A 1199 -79.12 46.15 -29.18
N LEU A 1200 -79.30 44.88 -28.85
CA LEU A 1200 -80.17 44.40 -27.78
C LEU A 1200 -79.36 43.64 -26.74
N CYS A 1201 -79.13 44.27 -25.58
CA CYS A 1201 -78.61 43.56 -24.42
C CYS A 1201 -79.54 42.39 -24.05
N GLY A 1202 -78.94 41.21 -23.88
CA GLY A 1202 -79.65 39.99 -23.50
C GLY A 1202 -80.43 40.13 -22.18
N PRO A 1203 -81.44 39.26 -21.96
CA PRO A 1203 -82.45 39.45 -20.91
C PRO A 1203 -81.83 39.59 -19.52
N LEU A 1204 -82.15 40.70 -18.84
CA LEU A 1204 -81.73 40.94 -17.48
C LEU A 1204 -82.62 40.16 -16.51
N TYR A 1205 -82.02 39.52 -15.51
CA TYR A 1205 -82.72 38.73 -14.51
C TYR A 1205 -82.78 39.51 -13.19
N LEU A 1206 -83.98 39.78 -12.71
CA LEU A 1206 -84.19 40.40 -11.39
C LEU A 1206 -83.89 39.38 -10.27
N LYS A 1207 -83.69 39.85 -9.03
CA LYS A 1207 -83.36 38.97 -7.87
C LYS A 1207 -84.38 37.84 -7.63
N ASN A 1208 -85.64 38.04 -8.04
CA ASN A 1208 -86.73 37.07 -8.02
C ASN A 1208 -86.85 36.25 -9.33
N LYS A 1209 -85.77 36.16 -10.13
CA LYS A 1209 -85.57 35.34 -11.35
C LYS A 1209 -86.52 35.58 -12.52
N LYS A 1210 -87.46 36.54 -12.46
CA LYS A 1210 -88.17 37.00 -13.66
C LYS A 1210 -87.20 37.72 -14.61
N LYS A 1211 -87.33 37.44 -15.92
CA LYS A 1211 -86.65 38.18 -16.99
C LYS A 1211 -87.34 39.52 -17.22
N MET A 1212 -86.56 40.55 -17.50
CA MET A 1212 -87.03 41.81 -18.09
C MET A 1212 -86.10 42.17 -19.25
N LEU A 1213 -86.66 42.59 -20.38
CA LEU A 1213 -85.88 43.26 -21.43
C LEU A 1213 -86.00 44.77 -21.20
N GLY A 1214 -84.88 45.46 -21.39
CA GLY A 1214 -84.81 46.92 -21.41
C GLY A 1214 -83.76 47.33 -22.45
N CYS A 1215 -84.15 48.20 -23.38
CA CYS A 1215 -83.25 48.70 -24.42
C CYS A 1215 -82.47 49.90 -23.88
N THR A 1216 -81.15 49.93 -24.08
CA THR A 1216 -80.30 51.07 -23.71
C THR A 1216 -79.55 51.53 -24.95
N PHE A 1217 -79.93 52.69 -25.50
CA PHE A 1217 -79.32 53.24 -26.70
C PHE A 1217 -78.02 53.99 -26.35
N TYR A 1218 -76.95 53.70 -27.09
CA TYR A 1218 -75.69 54.44 -27.03
C TYR A 1218 -75.40 55.05 -28.40
N MET A 1219 -75.42 56.39 -28.49
CA MET A 1219 -74.78 57.10 -29.59
C MET A 1219 -73.31 57.36 -29.22
N CYS A 1220 -72.39 57.17 -30.16
CA CYS A 1220 -70.99 57.55 -30.00
C CYS A 1220 -70.50 58.26 -31.26
N SER A 1221 -70.29 59.56 -31.17
CA SER A 1221 -69.71 60.39 -32.23
C SER A 1221 -68.18 60.31 -32.23
N LEU A 1222 -67.57 60.01 -33.36
CA LEU A 1222 -66.11 60.03 -33.54
C LEU A 1222 -65.68 61.28 -34.32
N SER A 1223 -65.36 62.36 -33.60
CA SER A 1223 -64.59 63.47 -34.15
C SER A 1223 -63.10 63.13 -34.13
N CYS A 1224 -62.49 63.03 -35.31
CA CYS A 1224 -61.06 62.75 -35.44
C CYS A 1224 -60.27 64.06 -35.40
N SER A 1225 -59.31 64.17 -34.48
CA SER A 1225 -58.36 65.29 -34.39
C SER A 1225 -57.01 64.79 -33.93
N SER A 1226 -55.95 65.13 -34.67
CA SER A 1226 -54.59 64.61 -34.48
C SER A 1226 -53.70 65.54 -33.67
N HIS A 1227 -53.07 65.02 -32.61
CA HIS A 1227 -51.60 64.89 -32.59
C HIS A 1227 -51.07 63.87 -31.58
#